data_AF-A0AAN8MPP6-F1
#
_entry.id   AF-A0AAN8MPP6-F1
#
_cell.length_a   1.000
_cell.length_b   1.000
_cell.length_c   1.000
_cell.angle_alpha   90.00
_cell.angle_beta   90.00
_cell.angle_gamma   90.00
#
_symmetry.space_group_name_H-M   'P 1'
#
loop_
_entity.id
_entity.type
_entity.pdbx_description
1 polymer ?
#
loop_
_entity_poly.entity_id
_entity_poly.type
_entity_poly.pdbx_seq_one_letter_code
_entity_poly.pdbx_strand_id
1 'polypeptide(L)'
;MRSFTPLAVLSTTVAALVALPRPRLSDIQDLDYYSLYDKRSPNATAARGLGTTADMYIFNDWSSPITYLTTSTTQMSDSPPGSVPLSIFSASSGYAIEARGWVPLQSSFQFSFSNPSSSKSNVKVDIGMTPWKTQYSLVSGKEFETGVMLAPAKILENGRDFDFYFFSGPGVMGPLINSVLEANLGAFFAGVKKNPQKVAVNGDIDITVKEFLNPAVRCKYSSVTPGAVANLWVANAILDVTSEIKMKARYKKLNQDAVLKLRNLSILVTAQMDFSKLSSANLANVANIKLSVTRFQISIDGIDIDGDILVDIVGGLYPVFAPVLRLPYKLASIVNTSENKNILGLINAAVNNLGRRQTTTAAKRWYSLGSIPTVNFSQLFKRALSSLSPSPKKVNSRAVTSRAVKNLSRWMSDPKVQSLPLSSLYIPGTHDSHAYSFDHALSLMKYSDIAFLWDFDYYRPAPSDGSFNPLTMTPIHLGPILGQYTMNSVARIAKAQGSNILAQLNGGVRHFDLRIYYDPSADTFYSQHGLRAKDTLIDLLTQVQKFLQANPSAAELIILDISHTNFNQDFILDDGVTTIPAVEVQFKFMGTIRQLEAWAYIPINARGVRNFNFQTLKDTQLSQITQGSNKVLFINPDIVLPELSVNTPGWTSVPSSGIMPRGGLYELSTAAALKPGEILNNVLNGLCGRGEQDMLRVKAVEANGKLKQTVRALEVQKGTKVQLISLDWWDVGSGGATAAEAIVGLNFG
;
A
#
# COMPACT_ATOMS: atom_id res chain seq x y z
N MET A 1 10.60 12.14 33.10
CA MET A 1 10.41 10.77 33.67
C MET A 1 8.93 10.45 33.68
N ARG A 2 8.58 9.24 33.22
CA ARG A 2 7.31 8.52 33.43
C ARG A 2 6.02 9.15 32.86
N SER A 3 5.58 8.64 31.70
CA SER A 3 4.15 8.51 31.38
C SER A 3 3.89 7.41 30.34
N PHE A 4 3.52 6.25 30.87
CA PHE A 4 2.61 5.21 30.35
C PHE A 4 2.48 4.98 28.84
N THR A 5 3.09 3.88 28.38
CA THR A 5 2.88 3.14 27.13
C THR A 5 1.77 2.09 27.32
N PRO A 6 0.70 2.02 26.49
CA PRO A 6 -0.16 0.85 26.42
C PRO A 6 0.41 -0.10 25.38
N LEU A 7 1.13 -1.10 25.85
CA LEU A 7 1.84 -2.10 25.05
C LEU A 7 1.37 -3.45 25.56
N ALA A 8 0.16 -3.86 25.15
CA ALA A 8 -0.53 -4.93 25.85
C ALA A 8 -1.54 -5.76 25.04
N VAL A 9 -1.53 -5.77 23.70
CA VAL A 9 -2.46 -6.68 22.98
C VAL A 9 -2.08 -8.16 23.16
N LEU A 10 -0.81 -8.47 23.48
CA LEU A 10 -0.35 -9.82 23.86
C LEU A 10 -0.28 -10.06 25.38
N SER A 11 -0.29 -9.01 26.21
CA SER A 11 -0.34 -9.16 27.68
C SER A 11 -1.77 -9.03 28.25
N THR A 12 -2.73 -8.53 27.47
CA THR A 12 -4.15 -8.45 27.87
C THR A 12 -4.85 -9.80 27.88
N THR A 13 -4.40 -10.80 27.14
CA THR A 13 -4.95 -12.17 27.29
C THR A 13 -4.59 -12.79 28.64
N VAL A 14 -3.45 -12.40 29.23
CA VAL A 14 -3.07 -12.80 30.60
C VAL A 14 -3.67 -11.86 31.66
N ALA A 15 -3.88 -10.57 31.34
CA ALA A 15 -4.46 -9.58 32.27
C ALA A 15 -6.01 -9.53 32.28
N ALA A 16 -6.70 -9.99 31.23
CA ALA A 16 -8.16 -10.05 31.18
C ALA A 16 -8.76 -11.12 32.11
N LEU A 17 -7.91 -11.96 32.71
CA LEU A 17 -8.28 -12.88 33.76
C LEU A 17 -8.38 -12.23 35.15
N VAL A 18 -8.14 -10.92 35.26
CA VAL A 18 -8.20 -10.28 36.56
C VAL A 18 -8.84 -8.90 36.48
N ALA A 19 -9.95 -8.76 37.20
CA ALA A 19 -10.79 -7.59 37.29
C ALA A 19 -10.00 -6.28 37.47
N LEU A 20 -10.08 -5.41 36.46
CA LEU A 20 -9.77 -3.99 36.59
C LEU A 20 -10.96 -3.24 37.22
N PRO A 21 -10.73 -2.11 37.91
CA PRO A 21 -11.80 -1.23 38.37
C PRO A 21 -12.60 -0.72 37.17
N ARG A 22 -13.93 -0.92 37.22
CA ARG A 22 -14.88 -0.52 36.16
C ARG A 22 -14.70 0.98 35.84
N PRO A 23 -14.29 1.36 34.61
CA PRO A 23 -14.46 2.73 34.18
C PRO A 23 -15.96 3.02 34.07
N ARG A 24 -16.41 4.20 34.51
CA ARG A 24 -17.76 4.66 34.18
C ARG A 24 -17.80 4.96 32.69
N LEU A 25 -18.38 4.04 31.92
CA LEU A 25 -18.69 4.21 30.50
C LEU A 25 -19.99 5.01 30.37
N SER A 26 -19.89 6.34 30.45
CA SER A 26 -20.82 7.20 29.70
C SER A 26 -20.15 7.49 28.36
N ASP A 27 -20.88 7.30 27.26
CA ASP A 27 -20.55 7.74 25.89
C ASP A 27 -19.87 6.71 24.97
N ILE A 28 -20.30 5.45 25.02
CA ILE A 28 -20.35 4.62 23.80
C ILE A 28 -21.83 4.55 23.37
N GLN A 29 -22.33 5.67 22.86
CA GLN A 29 -23.62 5.69 22.15
C GLN A 29 -23.41 5.13 20.74
N ASP A 30 -24.18 4.10 20.44
CA ASP A 30 -24.69 3.73 19.12
C ASP A 30 -23.68 3.62 17.98
N LEU A 31 -22.95 2.50 17.96
CA LEU A 31 -22.51 1.89 16.71
C LEU A 31 -23.12 0.49 16.62
N ASP A 32 -24.40 0.47 16.26
CA ASP A 32 -25.23 -0.71 16.02
C ASP A 32 -24.85 -1.40 14.69
N TYR A 33 -23.54 -1.65 14.49
CA TYR A 33 -22.95 -2.28 13.31
C TYR A 33 -22.65 -3.78 13.53
N TYR A 34 -23.12 -4.34 14.65
CA TYR A 34 -23.02 -5.77 15.00
C TYR A 34 -23.83 -6.69 14.05
N SER A 35 -24.79 -6.15 13.29
CA SER A 35 -25.84 -6.94 12.62
C SER A 35 -25.38 -7.80 11.43
N LEU A 36 -24.22 -7.52 10.82
CA LEU A 36 -23.71 -8.32 9.69
C LEU A 36 -22.99 -9.60 10.14
N TYR A 37 -22.52 -9.65 11.39
CA TYR A 37 -21.71 -10.73 11.95
C TYR A 37 -22.29 -11.38 13.21
N ASP A 38 -23.35 -10.81 13.79
CA ASP A 38 -24.13 -11.41 14.88
C ASP A 38 -25.41 -12.08 14.36
N LYS A 39 -25.41 -12.53 13.08
CA LYS A 39 -26.41 -13.47 12.54
C LYS A 39 -26.18 -14.86 13.14
N ARG A 40 -26.40 -14.96 14.45
CA ARG A 40 -26.46 -16.23 15.17
C ARG A 40 -27.51 -17.11 14.51
N SER A 41 -27.30 -18.43 14.59
CA SER A 41 -28.36 -19.37 14.23
C SER A 41 -29.67 -18.93 14.93
N PRO A 42 -30.82 -18.90 14.23
CA PRO A 42 -32.12 -18.54 14.83
C PRO A 42 -32.51 -19.40 16.05
N ASN A 43 -31.81 -20.51 16.28
CA ASN A 43 -32.09 -21.50 17.32
C ASN A 43 -31.26 -21.33 18.61
N ALA A 44 -30.79 -20.12 18.94
CA ALA A 44 -30.03 -19.85 20.17
C ALA A 44 -30.78 -20.15 21.49
N THR A 45 -32.06 -20.49 21.42
CA THR A 45 -32.95 -20.83 22.54
C THR A 45 -33.38 -22.31 22.59
N ALA A 46 -32.89 -23.17 21.68
CA ALA A 46 -33.19 -24.59 21.73
C ALA A 46 -32.59 -25.24 22.98
N ALA A 47 -33.34 -26.17 23.61
CA ALA A 47 -32.84 -26.97 24.73
C ALA A 47 -31.56 -27.71 24.30
N ARG A 48 -30.57 -27.76 25.20
CA ARG A 48 -29.29 -28.44 24.93
C ARG A 48 -29.57 -29.89 24.56
N GLY A 49 -29.15 -30.30 23.36
CA GLY A 49 -29.13 -31.69 22.96
C GLY A 49 -28.13 -32.51 23.80
N LEU A 50 -28.12 -33.83 23.64
CA LEU A 50 -27.23 -34.71 24.42
C LEU A 50 -25.81 -34.75 23.85
N GLY A 51 -25.59 -34.20 22.65
CA GLY A 51 -24.30 -34.10 21.99
C GLY A 51 -23.57 -32.79 22.22
N THR A 52 -22.33 -32.73 21.75
CA THR A 52 -21.55 -31.50 21.66
C THR A 52 -22.09 -30.64 20.53
N THR A 53 -22.40 -29.38 20.82
CA THR A 53 -23.04 -28.44 19.88
C THR A 53 -22.06 -27.36 19.42
N ALA A 54 -22.16 -26.95 18.16
CA ALA A 54 -21.37 -25.85 17.63
C ALA A 54 -22.14 -25.01 16.61
N ASP A 55 -21.77 -23.74 16.46
CA ASP A 55 -22.17 -22.92 15.31
C ASP A 55 -21.02 -22.85 14.29
N MET A 56 -21.38 -22.86 13.01
CA MET A 56 -20.45 -22.75 11.90
C MET A 56 -20.70 -21.45 11.10
N TYR A 57 -19.63 -20.70 10.85
CA TYR A 57 -19.63 -19.48 10.03
C TYR A 57 -18.63 -19.63 8.88
N ILE A 58 -19.08 -19.33 7.66
CA ILE A 58 -18.27 -19.48 6.44
C ILE A 58 -18.08 -18.12 5.78
N PHE A 59 -16.84 -17.78 5.44
CA PHE A 59 -16.44 -16.49 4.87
C PHE A 59 -15.77 -16.70 3.50
N ASN A 60 -16.27 -15.98 2.50
CA ASN A 60 -15.64 -15.82 1.21
C ASN A 60 -14.94 -14.45 1.16
N ASP A 61 -13.62 -14.44 1.29
CA ASP A 61 -12.78 -13.25 1.16
C ASP A 61 -12.18 -13.10 -0.24
N TRP A 62 -12.61 -13.92 -1.22
CA TRP A 62 -12.19 -13.80 -2.60
C TRP A 62 -12.95 -12.70 -3.35
N SER A 63 -12.27 -12.17 -4.37
CA SER A 63 -12.85 -11.35 -5.42
C SER A 63 -13.68 -12.15 -6.45
N SER A 64 -13.80 -13.47 -6.25
CA SER A 64 -14.61 -14.42 -7.02
C SER A 64 -15.62 -15.15 -6.13
N PRO A 65 -16.80 -15.56 -6.67
CA PRO A 65 -17.72 -16.41 -5.93
C PRO A 65 -17.07 -17.77 -5.61
N ILE A 66 -17.43 -18.34 -4.46
CA ILE A 66 -17.00 -19.69 -4.07
C ILE A 66 -18.21 -20.55 -3.72
N THR A 67 -18.00 -21.86 -3.70
CA THR A 67 -18.94 -22.81 -3.11
C THR A 67 -18.22 -23.61 -2.03
N TYR A 68 -18.83 -23.64 -0.86
CA TYR A 68 -18.50 -24.57 0.21
C TYR A 68 -19.33 -25.85 0.01
N LEU A 69 -18.70 -27.02 0.06
CA LEU A 69 -19.36 -28.30 -0.13
C LEU A 69 -18.95 -29.26 1.00
N THR A 70 -19.93 -29.78 1.75
CA THR A 70 -19.70 -30.89 2.67
C THR A 70 -19.54 -32.18 1.87
N THR A 71 -18.39 -32.83 2.00
CA THR A 71 -18.03 -34.03 1.21
C THR A 71 -18.31 -35.32 1.96
N SER A 72 -18.33 -35.30 3.29
CA SER A 72 -18.71 -36.45 4.12
C SER A 72 -19.15 -36.00 5.51
N THR A 73 -20.01 -36.80 6.12
CA THR A 73 -20.48 -36.64 7.52
C THR A 73 -20.52 -38.00 8.17
N THR A 74 -20.13 -38.09 9.44
CA THR A 74 -20.10 -39.33 10.21
C THR A 74 -20.63 -39.07 11.61
N GLN A 75 -21.67 -39.80 12.01
CA GLN A 75 -22.26 -39.76 13.37
C GLN A 75 -22.68 -38.35 13.84
N MET A 76 -23.26 -37.52 12.98
CA MET A 76 -23.82 -36.20 13.35
C MET A 76 -25.31 -36.33 13.68
N SER A 77 -25.80 -35.67 14.73
CA SER A 77 -27.24 -35.48 14.97
C SER A 77 -27.78 -34.39 14.05
N ASP A 78 -27.09 -33.25 14.01
CA ASP A 78 -27.34 -32.15 13.09
C ASP A 78 -26.11 -31.94 12.20
N SER A 79 -26.27 -32.22 10.91
CA SER A 79 -25.19 -32.14 9.93
C SER A 79 -25.00 -30.72 9.38
N PRO A 80 -23.77 -30.34 8.97
CA PRO A 80 -23.57 -29.10 8.23
C PRO A 80 -24.38 -29.09 6.91
N PRO A 81 -24.71 -27.91 6.37
CA PRO A 81 -25.37 -27.80 5.07
C PRO A 81 -24.55 -28.46 3.97
N GLY A 82 -25.21 -29.24 3.11
CA GLY A 82 -24.54 -29.98 2.04
C GLY A 82 -23.75 -29.07 1.07
N SER A 83 -24.27 -27.90 0.75
CA SER A 83 -23.60 -26.90 -0.09
C SER A 83 -24.02 -25.49 0.30
N VAL A 84 -23.07 -24.54 0.28
CA VAL A 84 -23.31 -23.12 0.56
C VAL A 84 -22.64 -22.26 -0.53
N PRO A 85 -23.39 -21.68 -1.48
CA PRO A 85 -22.85 -20.71 -2.42
C PRO A 85 -22.63 -19.36 -1.73
N LEU A 86 -21.47 -18.75 -1.96
CA LEU A 86 -21.11 -17.44 -1.39
C LEU A 86 -20.70 -16.48 -2.52
N SER A 87 -21.30 -15.29 -2.54
CA SER A 87 -20.88 -14.22 -3.43
C SER A 87 -19.50 -13.70 -3.06
N ILE A 88 -18.89 -12.86 -3.91
CA ILE A 88 -17.62 -12.19 -3.61
C ILE A 88 -17.71 -11.47 -2.26
N PHE A 89 -16.64 -11.48 -1.48
CA PHE A 89 -16.51 -10.74 -0.21
C PHE A 89 -17.74 -10.85 0.71
N SER A 90 -18.18 -12.07 0.99
CA SER A 90 -19.42 -12.33 1.74
C SER A 90 -19.23 -13.36 2.85
N ALA A 91 -20.24 -13.49 3.70
CA ALA A 91 -20.26 -14.50 4.76
C ALA A 91 -21.64 -15.18 4.82
N SER A 92 -21.66 -16.43 5.27
CA SER A 92 -22.89 -17.17 5.53
C SER A 92 -23.60 -16.67 6.79
N SER A 93 -24.87 -17.05 6.96
CA SER A 93 -25.47 -17.13 8.30
C SER A 93 -24.79 -18.22 9.12
N GLY A 94 -24.89 -18.14 10.45
CA GLY A 94 -24.45 -19.24 11.32
C GLY A 94 -25.29 -20.50 11.11
N TYR A 95 -24.65 -21.66 11.03
CA TYR A 95 -25.30 -22.98 10.96
C TYR A 95 -25.05 -23.76 12.26
N ALA A 96 -26.11 -24.18 12.93
CA ALA A 96 -25.98 -25.06 14.09
C ALA A 96 -25.65 -26.49 13.63
N ILE A 97 -24.72 -27.14 14.32
CA ILE A 97 -24.33 -28.55 14.12
C ILE A 97 -24.21 -29.24 15.48
N GLU A 98 -24.53 -30.52 15.53
CA GLU A 98 -24.52 -31.29 16.78
C GLU A 98 -23.95 -32.71 16.57
N ALA A 99 -23.00 -33.08 17.42
CA ALA A 99 -22.47 -34.44 17.49
C ALA A 99 -23.50 -35.44 18.03
N ARG A 100 -23.37 -36.72 17.69
CA ARG A 100 -24.30 -37.74 18.20
C ARG A 100 -24.01 -38.12 19.64
N GLY A 101 -24.86 -37.66 20.57
CA GLY A 101 -24.60 -37.75 22.02
C GLY A 101 -24.58 -39.15 22.66
N TRP A 102 -25.27 -40.15 22.09
CA TRP A 102 -25.42 -41.49 22.70
C TRP A 102 -24.42 -42.56 22.20
N VAL A 103 -23.52 -42.22 21.28
CA VAL A 103 -22.64 -43.20 20.63
C VAL A 103 -21.20 -43.01 21.12
N PRO A 104 -20.49 -44.08 21.54
CA PRO A 104 -19.07 -44.02 21.91
C PRO A 104 -18.19 -44.00 20.65
N LEU A 105 -18.47 -43.11 19.70
CA LEU A 105 -17.70 -42.94 18.46
C LEU A 105 -17.53 -41.45 18.15
N GLN A 106 -16.38 -41.09 17.58
CA GLN A 106 -16.08 -39.72 17.15
C GLN A 106 -17.04 -39.25 16.05
N SER A 107 -17.74 -38.14 16.29
CA SER A 107 -18.51 -37.45 15.23
C SER A 107 -17.55 -36.59 14.40
N SER A 108 -17.75 -36.54 13.09
CA SER A 108 -16.90 -35.75 12.19
C SER A 108 -17.60 -35.38 10.88
N PHE A 109 -17.08 -34.36 10.20
CA PHE A 109 -17.44 -34.06 8.83
C PHE A 109 -16.22 -33.54 8.07
N GLN A 110 -16.29 -33.59 6.74
CA GLN A 110 -15.31 -32.99 5.85
C GLN A 110 -16.00 -32.03 4.90
N PHE A 111 -15.29 -30.99 4.52
CA PHE A 111 -15.76 -30.05 3.51
C PHE A 111 -14.63 -29.58 2.61
N SER A 112 -15.03 -29.05 1.46
CA SER A 112 -14.14 -28.49 0.45
C SER A 112 -14.56 -27.07 0.09
N PHE A 113 -13.57 -26.21 -0.12
CA PHE A 113 -13.75 -24.93 -0.81
C PHE A 113 -13.39 -25.08 -2.28
N SER A 114 -14.25 -24.62 -3.18
CA SER A 114 -13.93 -24.50 -4.60
C SER A 114 -13.99 -23.05 -5.04
N ASN A 115 -12.83 -22.50 -5.44
CA ASN A 115 -12.70 -21.27 -6.22
C ASN A 115 -12.27 -21.65 -7.65
N PRO A 116 -12.84 -21.06 -8.72
CA PRO A 116 -12.41 -21.28 -10.09
C PRO A 116 -10.89 -21.15 -10.36
N SER A 117 -10.16 -20.37 -9.57
CA SER A 117 -8.73 -20.07 -9.79
C SER A 117 -7.76 -20.79 -8.85
N SER A 118 -8.23 -21.59 -7.88
CA SER A 118 -7.37 -22.26 -6.91
C SER A 118 -7.66 -23.76 -6.78
N SER A 119 -6.67 -24.50 -6.27
CA SER A 119 -6.82 -25.91 -5.90
C SER A 119 -7.78 -26.04 -4.73
N LYS A 120 -8.66 -27.05 -4.76
CA LYS A 120 -9.62 -27.31 -3.67
C LYS A 120 -8.91 -27.46 -2.32
N SER A 121 -9.32 -26.66 -1.34
CA SER A 121 -8.90 -26.84 0.05
C SER A 121 -9.90 -27.74 0.77
N ASN A 122 -9.42 -28.81 1.37
CA ASN A 122 -10.22 -29.78 2.12
C ASN A 122 -9.88 -29.70 3.60
N VAL A 123 -10.91 -29.63 4.45
CA VAL A 123 -10.76 -29.58 5.90
C VAL A 123 -11.59 -30.70 6.52
N LYS A 124 -11.01 -31.39 7.49
CA LYS A 124 -11.71 -32.34 8.35
C LYS A 124 -11.95 -31.71 9.70
N VAL A 125 -13.16 -31.86 10.21
CA VAL A 125 -13.58 -31.39 11.54
C VAL A 125 -14.06 -32.59 12.34
N ASP A 126 -13.50 -32.74 13.54
CA ASP A 126 -13.95 -33.69 14.55
C ASP A 126 -14.74 -32.91 15.61
N ILE A 127 -15.89 -33.43 16.06
CA ILE A 127 -16.73 -32.82 17.11
C ILE A 127 -17.06 -33.88 18.17
N GLY A 128 -16.82 -33.53 19.43
CA GLY A 128 -17.14 -34.37 20.58
C GLY A 128 -16.49 -33.89 21.87
N MET A 129 -16.93 -34.49 22.99
CA MET A 129 -16.37 -34.27 24.32
C MET A 129 -15.76 -35.56 24.88
N THR A 130 -14.78 -35.40 25.77
CA THR A 130 -13.94 -36.47 26.34
C THR A 130 -14.72 -37.77 26.58
N PRO A 131 -14.25 -38.92 26.05
CA PRO A 131 -12.93 -39.16 25.45
C PRO A 131 -12.74 -38.66 24.02
N TRP A 132 -13.79 -38.12 23.38
CA TRP A 132 -13.75 -37.63 22.00
C TRP A 132 -13.22 -36.20 21.92
N LYS A 133 -12.74 -35.81 20.73
CA LYS A 133 -12.10 -34.51 20.51
C LYS A 133 -12.97 -33.59 19.67
N THR A 134 -12.90 -32.31 19.98
CA THR A 134 -13.32 -31.23 19.08
C THR A 134 -12.07 -30.55 18.54
N GLN A 135 -11.81 -30.70 17.23
CA GLN A 135 -10.60 -30.22 16.58
C GLN A 135 -10.81 -30.12 15.06
N TYR A 136 -9.85 -29.54 14.35
CA TYR A 136 -9.82 -29.51 12.89
C TYR A 136 -8.45 -29.89 12.33
N SER A 137 -8.41 -30.32 11.08
CA SER A 137 -7.17 -30.55 10.33
C SER A 137 -7.36 -30.19 8.86
N LEU A 138 -6.35 -29.53 8.27
CA LEU A 138 -6.31 -29.26 6.85
C LEU A 138 -5.81 -30.53 6.13
N VAL A 139 -6.66 -31.12 5.29
CA VAL A 139 -6.34 -32.34 4.51
C VAL A 139 -5.57 -31.98 3.25
N SER A 140 -5.98 -30.89 2.59
CA SER A 140 -5.27 -30.31 1.44
C SER A 140 -5.62 -28.82 1.33
N GLY A 141 -4.74 -28.03 0.70
CA GLY A 141 -4.98 -26.61 0.48
C GLY A 141 -3.67 -25.84 0.35
N LYS A 142 -3.75 -24.62 -0.18
CA LYS A 142 -2.61 -23.70 -0.17
C LYS A 142 -2.55 -22.97 1.17
N GLU A 143 -1.32 -22.74 1.64
CA GLU A 143 -1.11 -21.96 2.86
C GLU A 143 -1.68 -20.55 2.68
N PHE A 144 -2.20 -19.96 3.76
CA PHE A 144 -2.80 -18.63 3.84
C PHE A 144 -4.11 -18.41 3.05
N GLU A 145 -4.47 -19.30 2.12
CA GLU A 145 -5.74 -19.21 1.38
C GLU A 145 -6.92 -19.78 2.18
N THR A 146 -6.66 -20.59 3.22
CA THR A 146 -7.70 -21.22 4.05
C THR A 146 -7.41 -20.97 5.52
N GLY A 147 -8.35 -20.35 6.22
CA GLY A 147 -8.30 -20.11 7.64
C GLY A 147 -9.37 -20.91 8.36
N VAL A 148 -9.00 -21.59 9.44
CA VAL A 148 -9.97 -22.28 10.31
C VAL A 148 -9.69 -21.87 11.74
N MET A 149 -10.72 -21.43 12.44
CA MET A 149 -10.66 -21.11 13.86
C MET A 149 -11.74 -21.88 14.60
N LEU A 150 -11.35 -22.62 15.63
CA LEU A 150 -12.23 -23.24 16.60
C LEU A 150 -12.21 -22.39 17.87
N ALA A 151 -13.32 -21.77 18.24
CA ALA A 151 -13.43 -20.93 19.43
C ALA A 151 -14.42 -21.57 20.43
N PRO A 152 -13.98 -21.92 21.64
CA PRO A 152 -14.88 -22.31 22.72
C PRO A 152 -15.92 -21.22 23.03
N ALA A 153 -17.19 -21.60 23.16
CA ALA A 153 -18.31 -20.70 23.45
C ALA A 153 -18.78 -20.87 24.91
N LYS A 154 -19.93 -21.49 25.20
CA LYS A 154 -20.44 -21.73 26.57
C LYS A 154 -20.45 -23.22 26.87
N ILE A 155 -19.27 -23.78 27.11
CA ILE A 155 -19.08 -25.21 27.26
C ILE A 155 -19.88 -25.75 28.46
N LEU A 156 -20.74 -26.75 28.20
CA LEU A 156 -21.61 -27.41 29.18
C LEU A 156 -22.73 -26.55 29.79
N GLU A 157 -22.98 -25.34 29.28
CA GLU A 157 -24.10 -24.49 29.70
C GLU A 157 -25.24 -24.53 28.65
N ASN A 158 -26.38 -23.89 28.96
CA ASN A 158 -27.44 -23.72 27.98
C ASN A 158 -26.94 -22.86 26.79
N GLY A 159 -26.97 -23.45 25.60
CA GLY A 159 -26.47 -22.84 24.36
C GLY A 159 -25.59 -23.80 23.58
N ARG A 160 -24.55 -23.26 22.92
CA ARG A 160 -23.58 -24.02 22.14
C ARG A 160 -22.23 -24.13 22.84
N ASP A 161 -21.55 -25.25 22.63
CA ASP A 161 -20.23 -25.50 23.19
C ASP A 161 -19.11 -24.77 22.41
N PHE A 162 -19.21 -24.70 21.07
CA PHE A 162 -18.15 -24.16 20.21
C PHE A 162 -18.65 -23.27 19.06
N ASP A 163 -17.73 -22.48 18.51
CA ASP A 163 -17.86 -21.72 17.27
C ASP A 163 -16.75 -22.14 16.29
N PHE A 164 -17.11 -22.47 15.05
CA PHE A 164 -16.17 -22.66 13.96
C PHE A 164 -16.26 -21.51 12.97
N TYR A 165 -15.11 -20.89 12.67
CA TYR A 165 -14.97 -19.89 11.62
C TYR A 165 -14.12 -20.45 10.49
N PHE A 166 -14.67 -20.46 9.28
CA PHE A 166 -14.05 -21.01 8.09
C PHE A 166 -13.87 -19.90 7.06
N PHE A 167 -12.63 -19.53 6.79
CA PHE A 167 -12.28 -18.48 5.84
C PHE A 167 -11.64 -19.07 4.59
N SER A 168 -11.99 -18.52 3.44
CA SER A 168 -11.27 -18.75 2.19
C SER A 168 -10.99 -17.42 1.50
N GLY A 169 -9.73 -17.17 1.14
CA GLY A 169 -9.31 -15.89 0.58
C GLY A 169 -8.00 -15.97 -0.22
N PRO A 170 -7.53 -14.84 -0.78
CA PRO A 170 -6.45 -14.80 -1.76
C PRO A 170 -5.05 -15.14 -1.23
N GLY A 171 -4.87 -15.28 0.08
CA GLY A 171 -3.59 -15.68 0.68
C GLY A 171 -2.45 -14.64 0.60
N VAL A 172 -2.70 -13.44 0.06
CA VAL A 172 -1.68 -12.41 -0.12
C VAL A 172 -1.20 -11.83 1.22
N MET A 173 -2.12 -11.57 2.17
CA MET A 173 -1.80 -10.80 3.39
C MET A 173 -1.05 -11.62 4.45
N GLY A 174 -1.23 -12.94 4.51
CA GLY A 174 -0.58 -13.82 5.48
C GLY A 174 0.96 -13.75 5.45
N PRO A 175 1.61 -13.99 4.29
CA PRO A 175 3.06 -13.84 4.13
C PRO A 175 3.57 -12.43 4.44
N LEU A 176 2.79 -11.40 4.12
CA LEU A 176 3.16 -10.01 4.39
C LEU A 176 3.19 -9.70 5.89
N ILE A 177 2.20 -10.19 6.65
CA ILE A 177 2.19 -10.07 8.10
C ILE A 177 3.37 -10.85 8.71
N ASN A 178 3.60 -12.09 8.26
CA ASN A 178 4.72 -12.90 8.74
C ASN A 178 6.07 -12.23 8.49
N SER A 179 6.27 -11.60 7.34
CA SER A 179 7.47 -10.82 7.03
C SER A 179 7.78 -9.76 8.08
N VAL A 180 6.77 -8.99 8.52
CA VAL A 180 6.95 -7.96 9.56
C VAL A 180 7.19 -8.58 10.93
N LEU A 181 6.46 -9.65 11.25
CA LEU A 181 6.63 -10.36 12.52
C LEU A 181 8.06 -10.91 12.64
N GLU A 182 8.51 -11.66 11.65
CA GLU A 182 9.85 -12.24 11.61
C GLU A 182 10.96 -11.17 11.66
N ALA A 183 10.76 -10.05 10.97
CA ALA A 183 11.73 -8.95 10.97
C ALA A 183 11.85 -8.23 12.32
N ASN A 184 10.82 -8.23 13.18
CA ASN A 184 10.78 -7.38 14.38
C ASN A 184 10.70 -8.13 15.72
N LEU A 185 10.20 -9.36 15.75
CA LEU A 185 9.92 -10.06 17.00
C LEU A 185 11.18 -10.33 17.83
N GLY A 186 12.31 -10.62 17.18
CA GLY A 186 13.58 -10.79 17.88
C GLY A 186 13.98 -9.56 18.70
N ALA A 187 13.90 -8.37 18.10
CA ALA A 187 14.15 -7.09 18.77
C ALA A 187 13.15 -6.84 19.91
N PHE A 188 11.86 -7.10 19.66
CA PHE A 188 10.81 -6.94 20.67
C PHE A 188 11.07 -7.82 21.90
N PHE A 189 11.31 -9.12 21.72
CA PHE A 189 11.51 -10.06 22.83
C PHE A 189 12.81 -9.78 23.59
N ALA A 190 13.90 -9.42 22.89
CA ALA A 190 15.14 -8.98 23.52
C ALA A 190 14.93 -7.69 24.34
N GLY A 191 14.11 -6.76 23.82
CA GLY A 191 13.72 -5.54 24.53
C GLY A 191 12.97 -5.82 25.83
N VAL A 192 12.03 -6.78 25.84
CA VAL A 192 11.33 -7.22 27.06
C VAL A 192 12.29 -7.86 28.06
N LYS A 193 13.22 -8.69 27.59
CA LYS A 193 14.24 -9.31 28.45
C LYS A 193 15.13 -8.26 29.14
N LYS A 194 15.53 -7.23 28.39
CA LYS A 194 16.34 -6.13 28.90
C LYS A 194 15.55 -5.20 29.83
N ASN A 195 14.27 -4.98 29.52
CA ASN A 195 13.37 -4.12 30.29
C ASN A 195 12.05 -4.86 30.58
N PRO A 196 11.99 -5.65 31.68
CA PRO A 196 10.81 -6.40 32.06
C PRO A 196 9.55 -5.54 32.16
N GLN A 197 8.45 -6.05 31.62
CA GLN A 197 7.18 -5.32 31.51
C GLN A 197 6.28 -5.63 32.70
N LYS A 198 5.95 -4.61 33.49
CA LYS A 198 5.12 -4.73 34.68
C LYS A 198 3.68 -4.28 34.41
N VAL A 199 2.73 -5.15 34.69
CA VAL A 199 1.29 -4.90 34.62
C VAL A 199 0.73 -4.94 36.05
N ALA A 200 0.24 -3.80 36.52
CA ALA A 200 -0.54 -3.75 37.75
C ALA A 200 -1.96 -4.20 37.41
N VAL A 201 -2.38 -5.25 38.09
CA VAL A 201 -3.63 -5.91 37.81
C VAL A 201 -4.74 -5.35 38.71
N ASN A 202 -4.43 -5.20 39.99
CA ASN A 202 -5.20 -4.41 40.96
C ASN A 202 -4.26 -3.93 42.09
N GLY A 203 -4.81 -3.35 43.16
CA GLY A 203 -4.01 -2.82 44.29
C GLY A 203 -3.12 -3.86 44.97
N ASP A 204 -3.50 -5.14 44.91
CA ASP A 204 -2.78 -6.23 45.57
C ASP A 204 -1.91 -7.04 44.59
N ILE A 205 -2.15 -6.98 43.28
CA ILE A 205 -1.54 -7.89 42.32
C ILE A 205 -0.79 -7.17 41.21
N ASP A 206 0.47 -7.55 41.04
CA ASP A 206 1.28 -7.16 39.90
C ASP A 206 1.83 -8.40 39.19
N ILE A 207 1.79 -8.40 37.86
CA ILE A 207 2.46 -9.40 37.02
C ILE A 207 3.58 -8.69 36.26
N THR A 208 4.81 -9.19 36.40
CA THR A 208 5.96 -8.70 35.64
C THR A 208 6.39 -9.77 34.65
N VAL A 209 6.26 -9.49 33.35
CA VAL A 209 6.79 -10.33 32.27
C VAL A 209 8.28 -10.06 32.13
N LYS A 210 9.10 -11.07 32.39
CA LYS A 210 10.56 -10.97 32.39
C LYS A 210 11.16 -11.37 31.05
N GLU A 211 10.71 -12.47 30.48
CA GLU A 211 11.34 -13.05 29.29
C GLU A 211 10.34 -13.96 28.57
N PHE A 212 10.42 -13.98 27.24
CA PHE A 212 9.77 -14.97 26.39
C PHE A 212 10.83 -15.98 25.93
N LEU A 213 10.61 -17.26 26.16
CA LEU A 213 11.46 -18.35 25.69
C LEU A 213 10.79 -19.04 24.51
N ASN A 214 11.60 -19.33 23.49
CA ASN A 214 11.20 -19.99 22.25
C ASN A 214 9.89 -19.41 21.65
N PRO A 215 9.72 -18.07 21.58
CA PRO A 215 8.48 -17.50 21.09
C PRO A 215 8.35 -17.75 19.59
N ALA A 216 7.22 -18.33 19.19
CA ALA A 216 6.80 -18.50 17.82
C ALA A 216 5.46 -17.79 17.65
N VAL A 217 5.42 -16.78 16.79
CA VAL A 217 4.19 -16.07 16.41
C VAL A 217 4.08 -16.15 14.89
N ARG A 218 2.96 -16.65 14.39
CA ARG A 218 2.73 -16.84 12.95
C ARG A 218 1.30 -16.51 12.60
N CYS A 219 1.12 -15.69 11.57
CA CYS A 219 -0.16 -15.55 10.89
C CYS A 219 -0.42 -16.77 10.01
N LYS A 220 -1.49 -17.53 10.29
CA LYS A 220 -1.92 -18.70 9.49
C LYS A 220 -2.88 -18.34 8.37
N TYR A 221 -3.63 -17.26 8.56
CA TYR A 221 -4.58 -16.76 7.57
C TYR A 221 -4.74 -15.26 7.76
N SER A 222 -4.80 -14.51 6.65
CA SER A 222 -5.23 -13.14 6.71
C SER A 222 -5.76 -12.66 5.37
N SER A 223 -6.73 -11.75 5.43
CA SER A 223 -7.38 -11.16 4.28
C SER A 223 -7.76 -9.71 4.55
N VAL A 224 -7.94 -8.96 3.47
CA VAL A 224 -8.58 -7.65 3.50
C VAL A 224 -9.65 -7.60 2.42
N THR A 225 -10.84 -7.13 2.77
CA THR A 225 -12.01 -7.11 1.88
C THR A 225 -12.74 -5.77 1.96
N PRO A 226 -13.44 -5.35 0.90
CA PRO A 226 -14.36 -4.23 0.97
C PRO A 226 -15.46 -4.48 2.01
N GLY A 227 -15.79 -3.46 2.80
CA GLY A 227 -16.92 -3.49 3.72
C GLY A 227 -18.27 -3.23 3.03
N ALA A 228 -19.35 -3.28 3.80
CA ALA A 228 -20.71 -3.04 3.31
C ALA A 228 -20.98 -1.59 2.86
N VAL A 229 -20.14 -0.64 3.30
CA VAL A 229 -20.24 0.78 2.97
C VAL A 229 -18.98 1.21 2.23
N ALA A 230 -19.13 2.14 1.29
CA ALA A 230 -17.99 2.71 0.57
C ALA A 230 -16.93 3.27 1.52
N ASN A 231 -15.65 3.03 1.20
CA ASN A 231 -14.48 3.41 2.00
C ASN A 231 -14.29 2.66 3.34
N LEU A 232 -15.21 1.77 3.72
CA LEU A 232 -14.97 0.82 4.80
C LEU A 232 -14.31 -0.44 4.24
N TRP A 233 -13.32 -0.95 4.94
CA TRP A 233 -12.64 -2.20 4.63
C TRP A 233 -12.55 -3.06 5.87
N VAL A 234 -12.54 -4.37 5.70
CA VAL A 234 -12.48 -5.35 6.77
C VAL A 234 -11.19 -6.14 6.62
N ALA A 235 -10.43 -6.27 7.70
CA ALA A 235 -9.27 -7.16 7.78
C ALA A 235 -9.58 -8.32 8.71
N ASN A 236 -9.34 -9.55 8.26
CA ASN A 236 -9.38 -10.74 9.10
C ASN A 236 -7.95 -11.28 9.27
N ALA A 237 -7.62 -11.76 10.46
CA ALA A 237 -6.35 -12.42 10.71
C ALA A 237 -6.50 -13.53 11.76
N ILE A 238 -5.87 -14.67 11.49
CA ILE A 238 -5.67 -15.76 12.46
C ILE A 238 -4.18 -15.82 12.78
N LEU A 239 -3.84 -15.59 14.04
CA LEU A 239 -2.49 -15.58 14.57
C LEU A 239 -2.31 -16.72 15.56
N ASP A 240 -1.28 -17.52 15.37
CA ASP A 240 -0.90 -18.57 16.29
C ASP A 240 0.33 -18.15 17.09
N VAL A 241 0.28 -18.43 18.39
CA VAL A 241 1.30 -18.07 19.36
C VAL A 241 1.66 -19.30 20.20
N THR A 242 2.94 -19.62 20.24
CA THR A 242 3.53 -20.59 21.19
C THR A 242 4.72 -19.92 21.86
N SER A 243 4.79 -19.98 23.17
CA SER A 243 5.91 -19.43 23.93
C SER A 243 5.89 -19.95 25.35
N GLU A 244 7.06 -20.01 25.99
CA GLU A 244 7.13 -20.03 27.44
C GLU A 244 7.41 -18.61 27.94
N ILE A 245 6.75 -18.19 29.01
CA ILE A 245 6.82 -16.82 29.51
C ILE A 245 7.30 -16.89 30.95
N LYS A 246 8.53 -16.43 31.19
CA LYS A 246 9.01 -16.21 32.55
C LYS A 246 8.39 -14.94 33.09
N MET A 247 7.74 -15.06 34.23
CA MET A 247 7.09 -13.95 34.90
C MET A 247 7.36 -13.94 36.40
N LYS A 248 7.07 -12.80 37.02
CA LYS A 248 7.05 -12.63 38.46
C LYS A 248 5.68 -12.12 38.85
N ALA A 249 4.96 -12.90 39.65
CA ALA A 249 3.69 -12.50 40.24
C ALA A 249 3.94 -11.94 41.65
N ARG A 250 3.34 -10.79 41.96
CA ARG A 250 3.24 -10.26 43.32
C ARG A 250 1.80 -10.35 43.76
N TYR A 251 1.55 -10.86 44.97
CA TYR A 251 0.28 -10.71 45.68
C TYR A 251 0.53 -10.14 47.06
N LYS A 252 -0.01 -8.95 47.32
CA LYS A 252 0.30 -8.12 48.48
C LYS A 252 1.81 -7.95 48.64
N LYS A 253 2.41 -8.55 49.67
CA LYS A 253 3.87 -8.50 49.93
C LYS A 253 4.63 -9.72 49.39
N LEU A 254 3.93 -10.77 48.94
CA LEU A 254 4.53 -12.01 48.48
C LEU A 254 4.91 -11.89 47.00
N ASN A 255 6.06 -12.43 46.64
CA ASN A 255 6.58 -12.46 45.28
C ASN A 255 6.93 -13.88 44.91
N GLN A 256 6.56 -14.31 43.70
CA GLN A 256 6.96 -15.60 43.16
C GLN A 256 7.27 -15.50 41.68
N ASP A 257 8.35 -16.17 41.30
CA ASP A 257 8.67 -16.41 39.91
C ASP A 257 7.86 -17.60 39.40
N ALA A 258 7.40 -17.51 38.15
CA ALA A 258 6.60 -18.54 37.50
C ALA A 258 6.93 -18.62 36.02
N VAL A 259 6.67 -19.78 35.44
CA VAL A 259 6.78 -20.01 33.99
C VAL A 259 5.42 -20.41 33.46
N LEU A 260 4.86 -19.59 32.56
CA LEU A 260 3.64 -19.90 31.82
C LEU A 260 4.05 -20.52 30.49
N LYS A 261 3.73 -21.80 30.28
CA LYS A 261 3.91 -22.48 29.00
C LYS A 261 2.61 -22.39 28.21
N LEU A 262 2.67 -21.71 27.07
CA LEU A 262 1.55 -21.54 26.16
C LEU A 262 1.81 -22.33 24.89
N ARG A 263 0.89 -23.27 24.56
CA ARG A 263 0.97 -24.11 23.37
C ARG A 263 -0.21 -23.80 22.45
N ASN A 264 0.10 -23.39 21.22
CA ASN A 264 -0.87 -23.13 20.15
C ASN A 264 -2.06 -22.27 20.59
N LEU A 265 -1.79 -21.10 21.16
CA LEU A 265 -2.83 -20.08 21.28
C LEU A 265 -3.15 -19.56 19.87
N SER A 266 -4.34 -19.84 19.37
CA SER A 266 -4.84 -19.24 18.13
C SER A 266 -5.72 -18.05 18.47
N ILE A 267 -5.58 -16.97 17.72
CA ILE A 267 -6.30 -15.70 17.93
C ILE A 267 -6.88 -15.27 16.58
N LEU A 268 -8.20 -15.16 16.51
CA LEU A 268 -8.92 -14.56 15.40
C LEU A 268 -9.23 -13.10 15.73
N VAL A 269 -8.77 -12.19 14.86
CA VAL A 269 -9.07 -10.77 14.89
C VAL A 269 -9.81 -10.37 13.62
N THR A 270 -10.90 -9.63 13.77
CA THR A 270 -11.53 -8.89 12.67
C THR A 270 -11.50 -7.40 12.99
N ALA A 271 -10.93 -6.62 12.09
CA ALA A 271 -10.84 -5.17 12.23
C ALA A 271 -11.53 -4.46 11.05
N GLN A 272 -12.20 -3.34 11.33
CA GLN A 272 -12.74 -2.43 10.34
C GLN A 272 -11.84 -1.21 10.21
N MET A 273 -11.53 -0.85 8.98
CA MET A 273 -10.74 0.30 8.57
C MET A 273 -11.66 1.29 7.84
N ASP A 274 -11.77 2.51 8.36
CA ASP A 274 -12.56 3.59 7.75
C ASP A 274 -11.63 4.61 7.08
N PHE A 275 -11.71 4.65 5.75
CA PHE A 275 -10.94 5.54 4.89
C PHE A 275 -11.76 6.70 4.32
N SER A 276 -12.99 6.94 4.80
CA SER A 276 -13.89 8.01 4.30
C SER A 276 -13.22 9.39 4.28
N LYS A 277 -12.31 9.66 5.21
CA LYS A 277 -11.56 10.92 5.33
C LYS A 277 -10.35 11.05 4.39
N LEU A 278 -9.95 9.99 3.68
CA LEU A 278 -8.86 10.00 2.69
C LEU A 278 -9.30 10.42 1.27
N SER A 279 -10.58 10.73 1.08
CA SER A 279 -11.14 11.17 -0.20
C SER A 279 -10.67 12.58 -0.63
N SER A 280 -10.12 13.38 0.29
CA SER A 280 -9.57 14.71 0.01
C SER A 280 -8.08 14.66 -0.36
N ALA A 281 -7.61 15.60 -1.19
CA ALA A 281 -6.19 15.74 -1.56
C ALA A 281 -5.24 16.10 -0.38
N ASN A 282 -5.75 16.25 0.84
CA ASN A 282 -4.93 16.64 2.00
C ASN A 282 -4.34 15.42 2.71
N LEU A 283 -3.02 15.23 2.56
CA LEU A 283 -2.23 14.19 3.25
C LEU A 283 -2.32 14.28 4.79
N ALA A 284 -2.64 15.45 5.36
CA ALA A 284 -2.85 15.59 6.80
C ALA A 284 -4.04 14.74 7.33
N ASN A 285 -4.94 14.30 6.44
CA ASN A 285 -6.08 13.47 6.81
C ASN A 285 -5.76 11.98 6.99
N VAL A 286 -4.52 11.53 6.71
CA VAL A 286 -4.05 10.18 7.06
C VAL A 286 -4.11 9.94 8.58
N ALA A 287 -3.94 11.00 9.38
CA ALA A 287 -4.12 10.96 10.83
C ALA A 287 -5.55 10.59 11.28
N ASN A 288 -6.54 10.66 10.37
CA ASN A 288 -7.95 10.44 10.65
C ASN A 288 -8.44 9.06 10.22
N ILE A 289 -7.55 8.16 9.76
CA ILE A 289 -7.90 6.76 9.49
C ILE A 289 -8.33 6.12 10.81
N LYS A 290 -9.56 5.60 10.86
CA LYS A 290 -10.06 4.88 12.04
C LYS A 290 -9.88 3.39 11.84
N LEU A 291 -9.19 2.76 12.78
CA LEU A 291 -9.09 1.30 12.90
C LEU A 291 -9.88 0.87 14.14
N SER A 292 -10.80 -0.08 13.97
CA SER A 292 -11.58 -0.63 15.08
C SER A 292 -11.61 -2.14 15.01
N VAL A 293 -11.23 -2.82 16.09
CA VAL A 293 -11.35 -4.26 16.23
C VAL A 293 -12.78 -4.59 16.65
N THR A 294 -13.46 -5.39 15.83
CA THR A 294 -14.87 -5.75 16.00
C THR A 294 -15.06 -7.21 16.41
N ARG A 295 -14.07 -8.06 16.17
CA ARG A 295 -14.05 -9.45 16.63
C ARG A 295 -12.70 -9.80 17.24
N PHE A 296 -12.77 -10.49 18.37
CA PHE A 296 -11.63 -11.12 19.02
C PHE A 296 -12.10 -12.49 19.50
N GLN A 297 -11.47 -13.58 19.06
CA GLN A 297 -11.77 -14.94 19.49
C GLN A 297 -10.47 -15.69 19.71
N ILE A 298 -10.43 -16.59 20.68
CA ILE A 298 -9.25 -17.38 21.00
C ILE A 298 -9.53 -18.87 21.13
N SER A 299 -8.48 -19.65 20.93
CA SER A 299 -8.42 -21.09 21.18
C SER A 299 -7.07 -21.40 21.78
N ILE A 300 -7.01 -22.36 22.70
CA ILE A 300 -5.78 -22.73 23.38
C ILE A 300 -5.73 -24.25 23.46
N ASP A 301 -4.72 -24.85 22.84
CA ASP A 301 -4.50 -26.30 22.94
C ASP A 301 -3.96 -26.69 24.33
N GLY A 302 -3.01 -25.90 24.85
CA GLY A 302 -2.37 -26.19 26.14
C GLY A 302 -1.90 -24.94 26.86
N ILE A 303 -2.18 -24.91 28.17
CA ILE A 303 -1.66 -23.92 29.11
C ILE A 303 -1.16 -24.65 30.36
N ASP A 304 0.06 -24.33 30.78
CA ASP A 304 0.67 -24.89 31.97
C ASP A 304 1.41 -23.78 32.73
N ILE A 305 1.33 -23.80 34.07
CA ILE A 305 1.91 -22.75 34.93
C ILE A 305 2.70 -23.44 36.04
N ASP A 306 4.02 -23.23 36.03
CA ASP A 306 4.90 -23.72 37.08
C ASP A 306 4.92 -22.69 38.24
N GLY A 307 4.30 -23.02 39.38
CA GLY A 307 4.40 -22.23 40.63
C GLY A 307 3.18 -22.31 41.57
N ASP A 308 3.39 -22.83 42.78
CA ASP A 308 2.32 -23.12 43.76
C ASP A 308 1.49 -21.90 44.20
N ILE A 309 2.10 -20.73 44.42
CA ILE A 309 1.35 -19.55 44.91
C ILE A 309 0.40 -18.97 43.88
N LEU A 310 0.57 -19.24 42.58
CA LEU A 310 -0.31 -18.69 41.55
C LEU A 310 -1.68 -19.38 41.59
N VAL A 311 -1.72 -20.65 42.00
CA VAL A 311 -2.95 -21.35 42.34
C VAL A 311 -3.65 -20.69 43.53
N ASP A 312 -2.89 -20.23 44.53
CA ASP A 312 -3.42 -19.49 45.70
C ASP A 312 -3.84 -18.05 45.38
N ILE A 313 -3.14 -17.35 44.48
CA ILE A 313 -3.48 -15.99 44.03
C ILE A 313 -4.75 -16.03 43.18
N VAL A 314 -4.86 -17.01 42.28
CA VAL A 314 -6.06 -17.21 41.46
C VAL A 314 -7.20 -17.72 42.34
N GLY A 315 -6.95 -18.65 43.26
CA GLY A 315 -7.92 -19.10 44.25
C GLY A 315 -8.38 -17.98 45.20
N GLY A 316 -7.53 -16.99 45.48
CA GLY A 316 -7.85 -15.82 46.30
C GLY A 316 -8.64 -14.73 45.55
N LEU A 317 -8.36 -14.50 44.27
CA LEU A 317 -9.12 -13.58 43.42
C LEU A 317 -10.44 -14.16 42.93
N TYR A 318 -10.43 -15.46 42.66
CA TYR A 318 -11.49 -16.20 42.01
C TYR A 318 -11.48 -17.66 42.51
N PRO A 319 -12.06 -17.93 43.70
CA PRO A 319 -12.05 -19.27 44.32
C PRO A 319 -12.61 -20.38 43.44
N VAL A 320 -13.48 -20.03 42.51
CA VAL A 320 -14.12 -20.93 41.54
C VAL A 320 -13.21 -21.26 40.34
N PHE A 321 -12.14 -20.49 40.10
CA PHE A 321 -11.31 -20.56 38.88
C PHE A 321 -9.99 -21.33 39.05
N ALA A 322 -9.54 -21.62 40.28
CA ALA A 322 -8.33 -22.41 40.51
C ALA A 322 -8.35 -23.80 39.82
N PRO A 323 -9.48 -24.54 39.76
CA PRO A 323 -9.59 -25.76 38.96
C PRO A 323 -9.69 -25.51 37.44
N VAL A 324 -10.14 -24.32 37.04
CA VAL A 324 -10.47 -23.96 35.64
C VAL A 324 -9.23 -23.54 34.86
N LEU A 325 -8.20 -22.98 35.51
CA LEU A 325 -6.93 -22.65 34.86
C LEU A 325 -6.19 -23.86 34.27
N ARG A 326 -6.50 -25.08 34.73
CA ARG A 326 -5.95 -26.33 34.19
C ARG A 326 -6.73 -26.85 32.97
N LEU A 327 -7.79 -26.17 32.56
CA LEU A 327 -8.65 -26.56 31.44
C LEU A 327 -8.59 -25.47 30.33
N PRO A 328 -7.65 -25.57 29.37
CA PRO A 328 -7.42 -24.55 28.33
C PRO A 328 -8.69 -24.11 27.60
N TYR A 329 -9.58 -25.05 27.30
CA TYR A 329 -10.84 -24.78 26.60
C TYR A 329 -11.83 -23.94 27.42
N LYS A 330 -11.88 -24.10 28.75
CA LYS A 330 -12.76 -23.29 29.62
C LYS A 330 -12.23 -21.87 29.74
N LEU A 331 -10.91 -21.72 29.82
CA LEU A 331 -10.27 -20.40 29.82
C LEU A 331 -10.59 -19.65 28.52
N ALA A 332 -10.41 -20.29 27.37
CA ALA A 332 -10.78 -19.72 26.08
C ALA A 332 -12.27 -19.37 26.02
N SER A 333 -13.15 -20.22 26.55
CA SER A 333 -14.61 -19.97 26.65
C SER A 333 -14.93 -18.68 27.43
N ILE A 334 -14.30 -18.45 28.58
CA ILE A 334 -14.46 -17.22 29.38
C ILE A 334 -14.02 -15.98 28.58
N VAL A 335 -12.87 -16.06 27.91
CA VAL A 335 -12.33 -14.97 27.08
C VAL A 335 -13.24 -14.66 25.88
N ASN A 336 -13.79 -15.68 25.25
CA ASN A 336 -14.66 -15.56 24.07
C ASN A 336 -16.07 -15.09 24.42
N THR A 337 -16.49 -15.27 25.68
CA THR A 337 -17.84 -14.94 26.14
C THR A 337 -17.85 -13.78 27.14
N SER A 338 -17.68 -14.04 28.44
CA SER A 338 -17.91 -13.07 29.50
C SER A 338 -16.93 -11.88 29.46
N GLU A 339 -15.67 -12.12 29.09
CA GLU A 339 -14.64 -11.06 29.07
C GLU A 339 -14.42 -10.41 27.71
N ASN A 340 -15.05 -10.93 26.66
CA ASN A 340 -14.76 -10.53 25.28
C ASN A 340 -14.95 -9.03 25.04
N LYS A 341 -16.07 -8.48 25.54
CA LYS A 341 -16.40 -7.06 25.40
C LYS A 341 -15.37 -6.16 26.08
N ASN A 342 -14.87 -6.56 27.25
CA ASN A 342 -13.85 -5.81 27.99
C ASN A 342 -12.53 -5.82 27.22
N ILE A 343 -12.13 -6.99 26.72
CA ILE A 343 -10.91 -7.17 25.93
C ILE A 343 -10.97 -6.33 24.65
N LEU A 344 -12.08 -6.38 23.91
CA LEU A 344 -12.29 -5.55 22.72
C LEU A 344 -12.19 -4.05 23.04
N GLY A 345 -12.74 -3.60 24.17
CA GLY A 345 -12.60 -2.22 24.64
C GLY A 345 -11.13 -1.83 24.87
N LEU A 346 -10.36 -2.70 25.53
CA LEU A 346 -8.93 -2.48 25.78
C LEU A 346 -8.11 -2.47 24.49
N ILE A 347 -8.36 -3.40 23.57
CA ILE A 347 -7.68 -3.47 22.26
C ILE A 347 -7.95 -2.18 21.48
N ASN A 348 -9.20 -1.76 21.37
CA ASN A 348 -9.56 -0.53 20.66
C ASN A 348 -8.96 0.72 21.30
N ALA A 349 -8.91 0.80 22.64
CA ALA A 349 -8.22 1.88 23.33
C ALA A 349 -6.70 1.89 23.02
N ALA A 350 -6.06 0.72 22.97
CA ALA A 350 -4.65 0.60 22.61
C ALA A 350 -4.39 1.02 21.16
N VAL A 351 -5.21 0.56 20.21
CA VAL A 351 -5.15 0.94 18.78
C VAL A 351 -5.26 2.47 18.61
N ASN A 352 -6.23 3.09 19.28
CA ASN A 352 -6.41 4.54 19.24
C ASN A 352 -5.19 5.32 19.78
N ASN A 353 -4.51 4.78 20.80
CA ASN A 353 -3.30 5.39 21.35
C ASN A 353 -2.08 5.23 20.44
N LEU A 354 -1.97 4.12 19.70
CA LEU A 354 -0.91 3.93 18.71
C LEU A 354 -1.05 4.92 17.54
N GLY A 355 -2.28 5.12 17.04
CA GLY A 355 -2.57 6.10 15.98
C GLY A 355 -2.16 7.53 16.36
N ARG A 356 -2.35 7.94 17.62
CA ARG A 356 -1.92 9.27 18.12
C ARG A 356 -0.39 9.43 18.25
N ARG A 357 0.35 8.34 18.42
CA ARG A 357 1.82 8.37 18.54
C ARG A 357 2.52 8.43 17.19
N GLN A 358 2.02 7.68 16.20
CA GLN A 358 2.56 7.78 14.83
C GLN A 358 2.36 9.17 14.23
N THR A 359 1.21 9.79 14.47
CA THR A 359 0.94 11.16 13.99
C THR A 359 1.83 12.20 14.66
N THR A 360 2.21 12.03 15.93
CA THR A 360 3.09 12.98 16.62
C THR A 360 4.57 12.78 16.32
N THR A 361 5.05 11.56 16.05
CA THR A 361 6.44 11.32 15.63
C THR A 361 6.66 11.74 14.18
N ALA A 362 5.69 11.53 13.30
CA ALA A 362 5.71 12.08 11.94
C ALA A 362 5.54 13.61 11.92
N ALA A 363 4.67 14.17 12.78
CA ALA A 363 4.47 15.62 12.87
C ALA A 363 5.62 16.37 13.56
N LYS A 364 6.41 15.74 14.43
CA LYS A 364 7.53 16.38 15.12
C LYS A 364 8.76 16.65 14.24
N ARG A 365 8.74 16.28 12.96
CA ARG A 365 9.74 16.68 11.95
C ARG A 365 9.28 17.81 11.01
N TRP A 366 8.15 18.47 11.30
CA TRP A 366 7.58 19.55 10.48
C TRP A 366 7.60 20.93 11.16
N TYR A 367 8.65 21.23 11.93
CA TYR A 367 8.92 22.60 12.42
C TYR A 367 10.41 22.94 12.34
N SER A 368 10.93 23.10 11.13
CA SER A 368 11.97 24.10 10.84
C SER A 368 12.13 24.25 9.34
N LEU A 369 11.39 25.18 8.75
CA LEU A 369 11.85 26.09 7.69
C LEU A 369 10.73 27.11 7.48
N GLY A 370 11.12 28.38 7.59
CA GLY A 370 10.24 29.52 7.80
C GLY A 370 9.35 29.88 6.60
N SER A 371 8.24 30.52 6.97
CA SER A 371 7.43 31.47 6.17
C SER A 371 6.99 31.04 4.76
N ILE A 372 5.73 30.63 4.65
CA ILE A 372 4.95 30.70 3.40
C ILE A 372 3.78 31.67 3.66
N PRO A 373 3.47 32.62 2.75
CA PRO A 373 2.39 33.57 2.91
C PRO A 373 1.01 32.88 2.85
N THR A 374 0.07 33.44 3.60
CA THR A 374 -1.31 33.02 3.74
C THR A 374 -2.06 32.99 2.41
N VAL A 375 -2.68 31.85 2.07
CA VAL A 375 -3.62 31.73 0.95
C VAL A 375 -5.03 31.45 1.48
N ASN A 376 -5.96 32.33 1.10
CA ASN A 376 -7.34 32.39 1.56
C ASN A 376 -8.22 31.33 0.86
N PHE A 377 -8.74 30.36 1.62
CA PHE A 377 -9.50 29.19 1.14
C PHE A 377 -10.96 29.46 0.75
N SER A 378 -11.40 30.71 0.65
CA SER A 378 -12.83 31.03 0.45
C SER A 378 -13.34 31.00 -1.01
N GLN A 379 -12.50 30.67 -2.01
CA GLN A 379 -12.95 30.60 -3.42
C GLN A 379 -13.11 29.18 -3.99
N LEU A 380 -12.75 28.13 -3.25
CA LEU A 380 -12.86 26.74 -3.72
C LEU A 380 -14.26 26.11 -3.58
N PHE A 381 -15.18 26.77 -2.86
CA PHE A 381 -16.50 26.20 -2.57
C PHE A 381 -17.62 26.70 -3.52
N LYS A 382 -17.32 27.55 -4.50
CA LYS A 382 -18.32 28.07 -5.47
C LYS A 382 -18.31 27.40 -6.86
N ARG A 383 -17.50 26.35 -7.08
CA ARG A 383 -17.51 25.58 -8.34
C ARG A 383 -18.15 24.19 -8.24
N ALA A 384 -18.78 23.87 -7.10
CA ALA A 384 -19.44 22.57 -6.88
C ALA A 384 -20.97 22.57 -7.13
N LEU A 385 -21.57 23.70 -7.55
CA LEU A 385 -23.01 23.78 -7.82
C LEU A 385 -23.28 24.54 -9.13
N SER A 386 -23.31 23.79 -10.24
CA SER A 386 -24.22 24.06 -11.37
C SER A 386 -24.32 22.80 -12.25
N SER A 387 -24.74 21.71 -11.62
CA SER A 387 -25.33 20.57 -12.33
C SER A 387 -26.80 20.87 -12.58
N LEU A 388 -27.12 21.58 -13.66
CA LEU A 388 -28.44 21.52 -14.27
C LEU A 388 -28.28 21.45 -15.79
N SER A 389 -28.62 20.29 -16.34
CA SER A 389 -28.83 20.04 -17.78
C SER A 389 -29.88 21.00 -18.36
N PRO A 390 -29.82 21.28 -19.67
CA PRO A 390 -30.67 20.49 -20.58
C PRO A 390 -29.93 19.97 -21.83
N SER A 391 -30.49 18.88 -22.35
CA SER A 391 -30.11 18.00 -23.46
C SER A 391 -29.33 18.61 -24.65
N PRO A 392 -28.41 17.84 -25.26
CA PRO A 392 -27.65 18.31 -26.42
C PRO A 392 -28.51 18.22 -27.70
N LYS A 393 -28.58 19.32 -28.45
CA LYS A 393 -28.92 19.26 -29.88
C LYS A 393 -27.74 18.63 -30.62
N LYS A 394 -28.05 17.60 -31.42
CA LYS A 394 -27.11 16.89 -32.30
C LYS A 394 -26.34 17.89 -33.17
N VAL A 395 -25.05 18.03 -32.91
CA VAL A 395 -24.09 18.58 -33.88
C VAL A 395 -23.53 17.37 -34.63
N ASN A 396 -23.78 17.32 -35.95
CA ASN A 396 -23.20 16.33 -36.83
C ASN A 396 -21.68 16.50 -36.87
N SER A 397 -20.95 15.69 -36.11
CA SER A 397 -19.49 15.57 -36.26
C SER A 397 -19.21 14.75 -37.52
N ARG A 398 -18.82 15.45 -38.58
CA ARG A 398 -18.19 14.84 -39.76
C ARG A 398 -16.93 14.11 -39.26
N ALA A 399 -16.90 12.78 -39.41
CA ALA A 399 -15.72 11.98 -39.15
C ALA A 399 -14.62 12.40 -40.13
N VAL A 400 -13.64 13.16 -39.64
CA VAL A 400 -12.41 13.44 -40.37
C VAL A 400 -11.50 12.23 -40.16
N THR A 401 -11.43 11.38 -41.17
CA THR A 401 -10.43 10.31 -41.29
C THR A 401 -9.04 10.93 -41.22
N SER A 402 -8.26 10.63 -40.17
CA SER A 402 -6.88 11.07 -40.08
C SER A 402 -6.06 10.43 -41.19
N ARG A 403 -5.36 11.25 -41.97
CA ARG A 403 -4.34 10.75 -42.89
C ARG A 403 -3.25 10.10 -42.05
N ALA A 404 -3.00 8.81 -42.23
CA ALA A 404 -1.96 8.08 -41.50
C ALA A 404 -0.60 8.77 -41.73
N VAL A 405 0.11 9.08 -40.66
CA VAL A 405 1.47 9.63 -40.74
C VAL A 405 2.37 8.52 -41.25
N LYS A 406 2.93 8.66 -42.45
CA LYS A 406 3.68 7.59 -43.13
C LYS A 406 4.89 7.09 -42.35
N ASN A 407 5.51 7.93 -41.53
CA ASN A 407 6.67 7.53 -40.72
C ASN A 407 6.80 8.38 -39.44
N LEU A 408 6.46 7.80 -38.28
CA LEU A 408 6.60 8.45 -36.97
C LEU A 408 8.06 8.61 -36.52
N SER A 409 8.98 7.76 -36.96
CA SER A 409 10.39 7.90 -36.56
C SER A 409 11.10 9.07 -37.23
N ARG A 410 10.50 9.67 -38.28
CA ARG A 410 11.10 10.76 -39.07
C ARG A 410 10.09 11.86 -39.42
N TRP A 411 9.09 12.07 -38.58
CA TRP A 411 7.97 12.95 -38.92
C TRP A 411 8.38 14.43 -39.03
N MET A 412 9.40 14.86 -38.28
CA MET A 412 9.89 16.24 -38.36
C MET A 412 10.59 16.51 -39.69
N SER A 413 11.17 15.49 -40.33
CA SER A 413 11.88 15.60 -41.62
C SER A 413 10.99 15.98 -42.81
N ASP A 414 9.66 15.98 -42.67
CA ASP A 414 8.76 16.43 -43.74
C ASP A 414 9.02 17.92 -44.05
N PRO A 415 9.20 18.31 -45.32
CA PRO A 415 9.46 19.70 -45.69
C PRO A 415 8.43 20.71 -45.17
N LYS A 416 7.16 20.31 -45.06
CA LYS A 416 6.11 21.17 -44.47
C LYS A 416 6.38 21.43 -43.00
N VAL A 417 6.76 20.39 -42.26
CA VAL A 417 7.07 20.50 -40.82
C VAL A 417 8.37 21.30 -40.61
N GLN A 418 9.40 21.09 -41.44
CA GLN A 418 10.65 21.85 -41.40
C GLN A 418 10.46 23.36 -41.63
N SER A 419 9.44 23.75 -42.39
CA SER A 419 9.13 25.17 -42.66
C SER A 419 8.38 25.87 -41.51
N LEU A 420 7.88 25.13 -40.52
CA LEU A 420 7.13 25.70 -39.42
C LEU A 420 8.08 26.34 -38.38
N PRO A 421 7.73 27.52 -37.82
CA PRO A 421 8.37 28.02 -36.62
C PRO A 421 8.01 27.15 -35.41
N LEU A 422 8.85 27.14 -34.37
CA LEU A 422 8.59 26.35 -33.15
C LEU A 422 7.22 26.64 -32.53
N SER A 423 6.78 27.90 -32.52
CA SER A 423 5.44 28.31 -32.06
C SER A 423 4.29 27.71 -32.86
N SER A 424 4.55 27.17 -34.04
CA SER A 424 3.57 26.53 -34.92
C SER A 424 3.70 25.01 -34.99
N LEU A 425 4.57 24.37 -34.19
CA LEU A 425 4.67 22.92 -34.11
C LEU A 425 3.78 22.35 -33.01
N TYR A 426 3.31 21.11 -33.20
CA TYR A 426 2.84 20.24 -32.12
C TYR A 426 3.88 19.15 -31.89
N ILE A 427 4.49 19.14 -30.71
CA ILE A 427 5.58 18.26 -30.33
C ILE A 427 5.04 17.30 -29.25
N PRO A 428 4.99 15.98 -29.53
CA PRO A 428 4.72 15.00 -28.49
C PRO A 428 5.91 14.89 -27.54
N GLY A 429 5.64 15.04 -26.25
CA GLY A 429 6.58 14.83 -25.16
C GLY A 429 6.09 13.79 -24.17
N THR A 430 7.00 13.30 -23.36
CA THR A 430 6.70 12.39 -22.25
C THR A 430 7.09 13.02 -20.92
N HIS A 431 6.19 12.89 -19.95
CA HIS A 431 6.43 13.22 -18.54
C HIS A 431 7.18 12.05 -17.88
N ASP A 432 8.17 12.35 -17.01
CA ASP A 432 9.00 11.33 -16.36
C ASP A 432 9.44 10.22 -17.32
N SER A 433 10.08 10.61 -18.42
CA SER A 433 10.22 9.77 -19.63
C SER A 433 10.97 8.46 -19.40
N HIS A 434 11.86 8.45 -18.41
CA HIS A 434 12.67 7.30 -18.04
C HIS A 434 12.01 6.41 -16.96
N ALA A 435 10.82 6.77 -16.46
CA ALA A 435 10.07 6.02 -15.46
C ALA A 435 9.28 4.85 -16.08
N TYR A 436 9.95 3.98 -16.85
CA TYR A 436 9.38 2.75 -17.43
C TYR A 436 9.84 1.46 -16.74
N SER A 437 10.96 1.51 -15.99
CA SER A 437 11.49 0.39 -15.21
C SER A 437 12.31 0.88 -14.03
N PHE A 438 12.21 0.20 -12.88
CA PHE A 438 12.87 0.57 -11.63
C PHE A 438 13.63 -0.61 -11.02
N ASP A 439 14.67 -0.32 -10.22
CA ASP A 439 15.45 -1.32 -9.48
C ASP A 439 14.85 -1.68 -8.10
N HIS A 440 13.60 -1.28 -7.83
CA HIS A 440 12.97 -1.41 -6.51
C HIS A 440 13.83 -0.85 -5.36
N ALA A 441 14.55 0.24 -5.67
CA ALA A 441 15.32 1.06 -4.74
C ALA A 441 14.79 2.49 -4.79
N LEU A 442 14.72 3.14 -3.62
CA LEU A 442 14.44 4.58 -3.56
C LEU A 442 15.60 5.34 -4.19
N SER A 443 15.27 6.44 -4.86
CA SER A 443 16.29 7.38 -5.33
C SER A 443 16.97 8.08 -4.15
N LEU A 444 18.01 8.87 -4.39
CA LEU A 444 18.54 9.77 -3.36
C LEU A 444 17.76 11.09 -3.28
N MET A 445 16.83 11.30 -4.23
CA MET A 445 15.96 12.47 -4.27
C MET A 445 14.78 12.26 -3.32
N LYS A 446 14.87 12.86 -2.13
CA LYS A 446 13.84 12.76 -1.10
C LYS A 446 12.82 13.89 -1.23
N TYR A 447 11.64 13.57 -1.75
CA TYR A 447 10.50 14.49 -1.80
C TYR A 447 9.71 14.47 -0.50
N SER A 448 9.13 15.62 -0.12
CA SER A 448 8.47 15.78 1.19
C SER A 448 7.17 14.97 1.32
N ASP A 449 6.46 14.75 0.23
CA ASP A 449 5.20 14.00 0.14
C ASP A 449 5.38 12.47 0.22
N ILE A 450 6.56 11.96 -0.15
CA ILE A 450 6.93 10.54 -0.05
C ILE A 450 8.09 10.27 0.91
N ALA A 451 8.51 11.27 1.70
CA ALA A 451 9.66 11.19 2.61
C ALA A 451 9.59 10.03 3.61
N PHE A 452 8.37 9.61 3.97
CA PHE A 452 8.10 8.49 4.88
C PHE A 452 8.62 7.15 4.33
N LEU A 453 8.81 7.02 3.01
CA LEU A 453 9.37 5.81 2.41
C LEU A 453 10.81 5.53 2.89
N TRP A 454 11.56 6.56 3.30
CA TRP A 454 12.91 6.41 3.87
C TRP A 454 12.90 6.08 5.37
N ASP A 455 11.73 6.05 6.01
CA ASP A 455 11.58 5.63 7.40
C ASP A 455 11.34 4.11 7.52
N PHE A 456 11.51 3.36 6.44
CA PHE A 456 11.42 1.90 6.38
C PHE A 456 12.76 1.25 6.08
N ASP A 457 12.99 0.08 6.69
CA ASP A 457 13.98 -0.87 6.24
C ASP A 457 13.24 -2.00 5.54
N TYR A 458 13.40 -2.08 4.22
CA TYR A 458 12.60 -2.95 3.38
C TYR A 458 13.04 -4.41 3.50
N TYR A 459 14.30 -4.69 3.81
CA TYR A 459 14.86 -6.03 3.64
C TYR A 459 15.59 -6.56 4.88
N ARG A 460 16.10 -5.69 5.76
CA ARG A 460 16.87 -6.12 6.92
C ARG A 460 15.98 -6.27 8.16
N PRO A 461 16.23 -7.28 9.00
CA PRO A 461 15.55 -7.41 10.29
C PRO A 461 16.03 -6.35 11.28
N ALA A 462 15.21 -6.08 12.29
CA ALA A 462 15.54 -5.22 13.40
C ALA A 462 16.66 -5.80 14.28
N PRO A 463 17.52 -4.96 14.90
CA PRO A 463 18.55 -5.42 15.83
C PRO A 463 17.97 -6.23 17.00
N SER A 464 18.39 -7.49 17.15
CA SER A 464 17.86 -8.42 18.15
C SER A 464 18.59 -8.37 19.50
N ASP A 465 19.35 -7.31 19.78
CA ASP A 465 20.12 -7.10 21.02
C ASP A 465 19.33 -6.32 22.11
N GLY A 466 18.08 -5.98 21.82
CA GLY A 466 17.21 -5.20 22.69
C GLY A 466 17.57 -3.70 22.75
N SER A 467 18.41 -3.20 21.84
CA SER A 467 18.65 -1.77 21.64
C SER A 467 17.52 -1.09 20.85
N PHE A 468 16.78 -1.87 20.04
CA PHE A 468 15.75 -1.38 19.15
C PHE A 468 14.34 -1.74 19.66
N ASN A 469 13.46 -0.73 19.72
CA ASN A 469 12.04 -0.94 20.01
C ASN A 469 11.20 -0.74 18.74
N PRO A 470 10.71 -1.82 18.11
CA PRO A 470 9.99 -1.75 16.84
C PRO A 470 8.66 -1.00 16.92
N LEU A 471 8.15 -0.70 18.12
CA LEU A 471 6.90 0.03 18.32
C LEU A 471 7.09 1.54 18.45
N THR A 472 8.34 2.01 18.59
CA THR A 472 8.62 3.43 18.84
C THR A 472 9.82 3.99 18.07
N MET A 473 10.62 3.15 17.41
CA MET A 473 11.83 3.56 16.70
C MET A 473 11.68 3.35 15.19
N THR A 474 12.43 4.15 14.43
CA THR A 474 12.60 4.05 12.99
C THR A 474 14.05 3.67 12.66
N PRO A 475 14.32 3.01 11.53
CA PRO A 475 13.36 2.63 10.50
C PRO A 475 12.43 1.49 10.93
N ILE A 476 11.20 1.44 10.41
CA ILE A 476 10.31 0.29 10.60
C ILE A 476 10.79 -0.83 9.68
N HIS A 477 11.11 -1.99 10.23
CA HIS A 477 11.61 -3.14 9.47
C HIS A 477 10.45 -3.92 8.87
N LEU A 478 10.37 -4.05 7.54
CA LEU A 478 9.26 -4.71 6.86
C LEU A 478 9.51 -6.21 6.63
N GLY A 479 10.79 -6.60 6.56
CA GLY A 479 11.21 -7.93 6.11
C GLY A 479 11.02 -8.12 4.60
N PRO A 480 11.66 -9.15 4.02
CA PRO A 480 11.86 -9.23 2.57
C PRO A 480 10.56 -9.34 1.76
N ILE A 481 9.54 -10.05 2.25
CA ILE A 481 8.31 -10.27 1.48
C ILE A 481 7.47 -8.98 1.45
N LEU A 482 7.24 -8.33 2.60
CA LEU A 482 6.52 -7.06 2.63
C LEU A 482 7.33 -5.93 1.99
N GLY A 483 8.65 -5.92 2.17
CA GLY A 483 9.54 -4.96 1.51
C GLY A 483 9.40 -5.01 -0.01
N GLN A 484 9.51 -6.22 -0.58
CA GLN A 484 9.34 -6.41 -2.03
C GLN A 484 7.92 -6.04 -2.50
N TYR A 485 6.89 -6.46 -1.76
CA TYR A 485 5.51 -6.09 -2.08
C TYR A 485 5.35 -4.56 -2.12
N THR A 486 5.84 -3.87 -1.08
CA THR A 486 5.78 -2.41 -0.97
C THR A 486 6.49 -1.73 -2.14
N MET A 487 7.70 -2.18 -2.49
CA MET A 487 8.44 -1.60 -3.61
C MET A 487 7.77 -1.86 -4.96
N ASN A 488 7.15 -3.02 -5.14
CA ASN A 488 6.35 -3.30 -6.34
C ASN A 488 5.14 -2.35 -6.42
N SER A 489 4.44 -2.12 -5.31
CA SER A 489 3.31 -1.18 -5.26
C SER A 489 3.75 0.25 -5.58
N VAL A 490 4.87 0.72 -5.00
CA VAL A 490 5.43 2.04 -5.31
C VAL A 490 5.82 2.11 -6.78
N ALA A 491 6.40 1.06 -7.37
CA ALA A 491 6.74 1.03 -8.79
C ALA A 491 5.51 1.17 -9.69
N ARG A 492 4.39 0.53 -9.37
CA ARG A 492 3.13 0.68 -10.11
C ARG A 492 2.50 2.07 -10.01
N ILE A 493 2.76 2.76 -8.90
CA ILE A 493 2.33 4.14 -8.67
C ILE A 493 3.21 5.11 -9.47
N ALA A 494 4.53 4.88 -9.47
CA ALA A 494 5.53 5.76 -10.09
C ALA A 494 5.71 5.56 -11.60
N LYS A 495 5.32 4.43 -12.17
CA LYS A 495 5.57 4.12 -13.59
C LYS A 495 4.76 5.03 -14.53
N ALA A 496 5.44 5.97 -15.18
CA ALA A 496 4.85 6.96 -16.08
C ALA A 496 4.84 6.52 -17.55
N GLN A 497 5.72 5.59 -17.94
CA GLN A 497 5.86 5.15 -19.32
C GLN A 497 5.85 3.61 -19.45
N GLY A 498 5.28 3.10 -20.54
CA GLY A 498 5.23 1.66 -20.82
C GLY A 498 6.47 1.08 -21.48
N SER A 499 7.27 1.93 -22.13
CA SER A 499 8.36 1.52 -23.02
C SER A 499 9.60 2.41 -22.87
N ASN A 500 10.75 1.91 -23.31
CA ASN A 500 12.02 2.61 -23.24
C ASN A 500 12.12 3.84 -24.18
N ILE A 501 13.18 4.63 -24.05
CA ILE A 501 13.39 5.89 -24.79
C ILE A 501 13.48 5.65 -26.29
N LEU A 502 14.14 4.57 -26.72
CA LEU A 502 14.22 4.22 -28.15
C LEU A 502 12.82 3.96 -28.74
N ALA A 503 11.97 3.22 -28.02
CA ALA A 503 10.59 2.97 -28.46
C ALA A 503 9.77 4.26 -28.50
N GLN A 504 9.92 5.16 -27.51
CA GLN A 504 9.29 6.48 -27.49
C GLN A 504 9.71 7.32 -28.72
N LEU A 505 11.02 7.38 -29.04
CA LEU A 505 11.55 8.08 -30.20
C LEU A 505 10.98 7.53 -31.52
N ASN A 506 10.97 6.20 -31.68
CA ASN A 506 10.39 5.54 -32.84
C ASN A 506 8.87 5.78 -32.95
N GLY A 507 8.20 5.93 -31.80
CA GLY A 507 6.80 6.29 -31.67
C GLY A 507 6.46 7.74 -31.99
N GLY A 508 7.46 8.58 -32.27
CA GLY A 508 7.31 9.98 -32.65
C GLY A 508 7.54 11.00 -31.54
N VAL A 509 7.81 10.57 -30.30
CA VAL A 509 8.14 11.45 -29.17
C VAL A 509 9.44 12.21 -29.45
N ARG A 510 9.47 13.51 -29.16
CA ARG A 510 10.63 14.40 -29.41
C ARG A 510 11.02 15.27 -28.22
N HIS A 511 10.29 15.18 -27.11
CA HIS A 511 10.62 15.85 -25.86
C HIS A 511 10.60 14.86 -24.71
N PHE A 512 11.65 14.87 -23.90
CA PHE A 512 11.82 13.94 -22.80
C PHE A 512 12.07 14.71 -21.50
N ASP A 513 11.12 14.69 -20.56
CA ASP A 513 11.35 15.09 -19.17
C ASP A 513 12.20 14.01 -18.48
N LEU A 514 13.43 14.37 -18.09
CA LEU A 514 14.43 13.51 -17.49
C LEU A 514 14.83 14.06 -16.13
N ARG A 515 14.34 13.41 -15.07
CA ARG A 515 14.73 13.74 -13.71
C ARG A 515 15.99 12.98 -13.34
N ILE A 516 17.15 13.64 -13.35
CA ILE A 516 18.46 12.98 -13.21
C ILE A 516 19.10 13.33 -11.87
N TYR A 517 19.66 12.34 -11.19
CA TYR A 517 20.47 12.55 -10.00
C TYR A 517 21.76 11.72 -10.05
N TYR A 518 22.77 12.16 -9.31
CA TYR A 518 24.03 11.46 -9.13
C TYR A 518 23.99 10.61 -7.85
N ASP A 519 24.38 9.34 -7.98
CA ASP A 519 24.58 8.42 -6.86
C ASP A 519 26.09 8.31 -6.56
N PRO A 520 26.57 8.87 -5.44
CA PRO A 520 27.99 8.86 -5.11
C PRO A 520 28.51 7.47 -4.70
N SER A 521 27.64 6.57 -4.24
CA SER A 521 28.04 5.21 -3.88
C SER A 521 28.27 4.32 -5.10
N ALA A 522 27.53 4.59 -6.18
CA ALA A 522 27.67 3.90 -7.46
C ALA A 522 28.53 4.66 -8.49
N ASP A 523 28.95 5.88 -8.16
CA ASP A 523 29.66 6.82 -9.04
C ASP A 523 28.99 6.95 -10.43
N THR A 524 27.68 7.13 -10.46
CA THR A 524 26.91 7.16 -11.72
C THR A 524 25.62 7.97 -11.63
N PHE A 525 25.06 8.30 -12.79
CA PHE A 525 23.83 9.07 -12.92
C PHE A 525 22.64 8.16 -13.24
N TYR A 526 21.57 8.34 -12.49
CA TYR A 526 20.30 7.64 -12.70
C TYR A 526 19.19 8.63 -12.94
N SER A 527 18.13 8.16 -13.59
CA SER A 527 16.85 8.86 -13.54
C SER A 527 16.02 8.41 -12.34
N GLN A 528 14.99 9.18 -11.98
CA GLN A 528 14.11 8.85 -10.87
C GLN A 528 12.69 9.37 -11.04
N HIS A 529 11.77 8.71 -10.34
CA HIS A 529 10.44 9.22 -10.03
C HIS A 529 10.06 8.74 -8.61
N GLY A 530 10.80 9.24 -7.62
CA GLY A 530 10.83 8.72 -6.24
C GLY A 530 11.65 7.41 -6.12
N LEU A 531 11.44 6.47 -7.03
CA LEU A 531 12.27 5.28 -7.23
C LEU A 531 13.39 5.54 -8.24
N ARG A 532 14.53 4.86 -8.06
CA ARG A 532 15.64 4.82 -9.02
C ARG A 532 15.21 4.04 -10.27
N ALA A 533 15.37 4.66 -11.44
CA ALA A 533 15.25 3.97 -12.71
C ALA A 533 16.35 2.92 -12.85
N LYS A 534 16.01 1.77 -13.42
CA LYS A 534 16.95 0.65 -13.59
C LYS A 534 18.12 0.99 -14.52
N ASP A 535 17.81 1.65 -15.63
CA ASP A 535 18.79 2.05 -16.63
C ASP A 535 19.47 3.37 -16.19
N THR A 536 20.77 3.49 -16.45
CA THR A 536 21.55 4.69 -16.14
C THR A 536 21.30 5.80 -17.17
N LEU A 537 21.82 7.01 -16.91
CA LEU A 537 21.85 8.07 -17.92
C LEU A 537 22.62 7.65 -19.17
N ILE A 538 23.71 6.89 -19.03
CA ILE A 538 24.50 6.40 -20.18
C ILE A 538 23.66 5.47 -21.05
N ASP A 539 22.88 4.58 -20.43
CA ASP A 539 21.98 3.67 -21.16
C ASP A 539 20.91 4.46 -21.94
N LEU A 540 20.34 5.49 -21.31
CA LEU A 540 19.40 6.40 -21.96
C LEU A 540 20.03 7.13 -23.16
N LEU A 541 21.20 7.74 -22.98
CA LEU A 541 21.88 8.47 -24.06
C LEU A 541 22.28 7.54 -25.19
N THR A 542 22.65 6.29 -24.87
CA THR A 542 22.93 5.25 -25.86
C THR A 542 21.68 4.89 -26.68
N GLN A 543 20.49 4.88 -26.07
CA GLN A 543 19.23 4.70 -26.81
C GLN A 543 18.96 5.87 -27.78
N VAL A 544 19.22 7.11 -27.35
CA VAL A 544 19.12 8.30 -28.22
C VAL A 544 20.14 8.22 -29.37
N GLN A 545 21.39 7.88 -29.07
CA GLN A 545 22.44 7.73 -30.07
C GLN A 545 22.09 6.68 -31.12
N LYS A 546 21.56 5.52 -30.70
CA LYS A 546 21.08 4.46 -31.61
C LYS A 546 20.01 4.98 -32.56
N PHE A 547 19.05 5.76 -32.06
CA PHE A 547 18.02 6.38 -32.89
C PHE A 547 18.62 7.35 -33.92
N LEU A 548 19.54 8.23 -33.50
CA LEU A 548 20.20 9.21 -34.37
C LEU A 548 21.01 8.53 -35.48
N GLN A 549 21.75 7.48 -35.14
CA GLN A 549 22.55 6.68 -36.07
C GLN A 549 21.69 5.85 -37.04
N ALA A 550 20.53 5.36 -36.60
CA ALA A 550 19.59 4.64 -37.44
C ALA A 550 18.86 5.56 -38.44
N ASN A 551 18.85 6.88 -38.20
CA ASN A 551 18.17 7.88 -39.01
C ASN A 551 19.12 9.01 -39.47
N PRO A 552 20.28 8.73 -40.10
CA PRO A 552 21.34 9.71 -40.29
C PRO A 552 20.99 10.83 -41.27
N SER A 553 20.05 10.59 -42.19
CA SER A 553 19.54 11.58 -43.15
C SER A 553 18.24 12.27 -42.69
N ALA A 554 17.84 12.06 -41.43
CA ALA A 554 16.68 12.74 -40.87
C ALA A 554 17.08 14.13 -40.34
N ALA A 555 16.09 15.00 -40.23
CA ALA A 555 16.20 16.34 -39.68
C ALA A 555 15.33 16.46 -38.43
N GLU A 556 15.52 15.54 -37.48
CA GLU A 556 14.74 15.51 -36.24
C GLU A 556 15.35 16.43 -35.18
N LEU A 557 14.51 17.07 -34.37
CA LEU A 557 14.92 17.77 -33.15
C LEU A 557 14.48 16.96 -31.94
N ILE A 558 15.44 16.47 -31.16
CA ILE A 558 15.22 15.78 -29.89
C ILE A 558 15.53 16.75 -28.76
N ILE A 559 14.60 16.92 -27.82
CA ILE A 559 14.75 17.79 -26.66
C ILE A 559 14.86 16.91 -25.41
N LEU A 560 15.98 17.03 -24.71
CA LEU A 560 16.25 16.33 -23.45
C LEU A 560 16.20 17.37 -22.32
N ASP A 561 15.14 17.33 -21.53
CA ASP A 561 14.89 18.24 -20.41
C ASP A 561 15.41 17.62 -19.12
N ILE A 562 16.51 18.16 -18.61
CA ILE A 562 17.18 17.66 -17.42
C ILE A 562 16.72 18.48 -16.22
N SER A 563 16.06 17.84 -15.27
CA SER A 563 15.47 18.50 -14.11
C SER A 563 15.69 17.71 -12.80
N HIS A 564 15.34 18.34 -11.68
CA HIS A 564 15.37 17.72 -10.35
C HIS A 564 16.73 17.12 -9.98
N THR A 565 17.79 17.88 -10.24
CA THR A 565 19.16 17.43 -10.04
C THR A 565 19.67 17.67 -8.63
N ASN A 566 20.68 16.90 -8.22
CA ASN A 566 21.45 17.09 -6.99
C ASN A 566 22.89 17.55 -7.30
N PHE A 567 23.11 18.23 -8.42
CA PHE A 567 24.46 18.54 -8.94
C PHE A 567 25.12 19.76 -8.28
N ASN A 568 24.40 20.47 -7.42
CA ASN A 568 24.85 21.73 -6.78
C ASN A 568 25.27 21.56 -5.32
N GLN A 569 25.42 20.32 -4.85
CA GLN A 569 25.80 20.00 -3.48
C GLN A 569 27.00 19.05 -3.46
N ASP A 570 27.83 19.19 -2.42
CA ASP A 570 28.91 18.25 -2.16
C ASP A 570 28.35 16.96 -1.54
N PHE A 571 28.99 15.82 -1.83
CA PHE A 571 28.61 14.52 -1.29
C PHE A 571 29.67 14.01 -0.33
N ILE A 572 29.27 13.63 0.88
CA ILE A 572 30.14 12.95 1.85
C ILE A 572 29.83 11.45 1.76
N LEU A 573 30.84 10.63 1.51
CA LEU A 573 30.69 9.17 1.41
C LEU A 573 30.50 8.52 2.79
N ASP A 574 30.16 7.24 2.79
CA ASP A 574 29.86 6.46 4.01
C ASP A 574 31.04 6.37 4.99
N ASP A 575 32.28 6.63 4.53
CA ASP A 575 33.46 6.73 5.38
C ASP A 575 33.50 8.00 6.24
N GLY A 576 32.59 8.96 5.97
CA GLY A 576 32.48 10.24 6.69
C GLY A 576 33.61 11.22 6.42
N VAL A 577 34.54 10.90 5.51
CA VAL A 577 35.76 11.67 5.26
C VAL A 577 35.88 12.07 3.79
N THR A 578 35.57 11.15 2.88
CA THR A 578 35.68 11.39 1.45
C THR A 578 34.55 12.30 0.99
N THR A 579 34.92 13.43 0.38
CA THR A 579 33.97 14.41 -0.17
C THR A 579 34.13 14.47 -1.68
N ILE A 580 33.02 14.32 -2.41
CA ILE A 580 32.94 14.55 -3.86
C ILE A 580 32.36 15.95 -4.07
N PRO A 581 33.14 16.93 -4.55
CA PRO A 581 32.65 18.30 -4.75
C PRO A 581 31.58 18.39 -5.84
N ALA A 582 30.63 19.31 -5.70
CA ALA A 582 29.60 19.58 -6.70
C ALA A 582 30.17 19.83 -8.11
N VAL A 583 31.30 20.53 -8.19
CA VAL A 583 32.02 20.80 -9.44
C VAL A 583 32.49 19.52 -10.13
N GLU A 584 32.98 18.54 -9.37
CA GLU A 584 33.38 17.24 -9.92
C GLU A 584 32.17 16.51 -10.52
N VAL A 585 31.03 16.52 -9.81
CA VAL A 585 29.78 15.92 -10.30
C VAL A 585 29.31 16.60 -11.60
N GLN A 586 29.38 17.92 -11.67
CA GLN A 586 29.05 18.67 -12.90
C GLN A 586 29.99 18.31 -14.06
N PHE A 587 31.30 18.13 -13.81
CA PHE A 587 32.25 17.65 -14.81
C PHE A 587 31.95 16.22 -15.28
N LYS A 588 31.62 15.30 -14.36
CA LYS A 588 31.22 13.93 -14.71
C LYS A 588 29.95 13.92 -15.56
N PHE A 589 28.97 14.75 -15.21
CA PHE A 589 27.73 14.91 -15.98
C PHE A 589 28.02 15.41 -17.40
N MET A 590 28.86 16.45 -17.53
CA MET A 590 29.31 16.95 -18.82
C MET A 590 30.02 15.88 -19.67
N GLY A 591 30.92 15.11 -19.05
CA GLY A 591 31.59 13.99 -19.70
C GLY A 591 30.61 12.93 -20.22
N THR A 592 29.50 12.72 -19.48
CA THR A 592 28.45 11.77 -19.86
C THR A 592 27.66 12.26 -21.07
N ILE A 593 27.18 13.51 -21.06
CA ILE A 593 26.35 14.03 -22.16
C ILE A 593 27.14 14.31 -23.45
N ARG A 594 28.48 14.44 -23.37
CA ARG A 594 29.38 14.57 -24.53
C ARG A 594 29.27 13.43 -25.53
N GLN A 595 28.73 12.26 -25.14
CA GLN A 595 28.39 11.18 -26.07
C GLN A 595 27.50 11.64 -27.25
N LEU A 596 26.68 12.68 -27.05
CA LEU A 596 25.80 13.24 -28.08
C LEU A 596 26.28 14.58 -28.65
N GLU A 597 27.52 15.00 -28.35
CA GLU A 597 28.07 16.31 -28.75
C GLU A 597 27.99 16.55 -30.27
N ALA A 598 28.21 15.52 -31.08
CA ALA A 598 28.13 15.61 -32.55
C ALA A 598 26.74 16.03 -33.08
N TRP A 599 25.69 15.85 -32.29
CA TRP A 599 24.32 16.26 -32.64
C TRP A 599 23.83 17.45 -31.82
N ALA A 600 24.63 17.98 -30.88
CA ALA A 600 24.18 19.03 -29.97
C ALA A 600 23.80 20.32 -30.73
N TYR A 601 22.68 20.90 -30.36
CA TYR A 601 22.24 22.22 -30.82
C TYR A 601 22.16 23.18 -29.62
N ILE A 602 22.82 24.33 -29.77
CA ILE A 602 22.81 25.41 -28.78
C ILE A 602 22.58 26.71 -29.53
N PRO A 603 21.49 27.45 -29.23
CA PRO A 603 21.31 28.80 -29.76
C PRO A 603 22.54 29.66 -29.44
N ILE A 604 23.02 30.44 -30.41
CA ILE A 604 24.22 31.29 -30.24
C ILE A 604 24.10 32.20 -29.00
N ASN A 605 22.91 32.75 -28.76
CA ASN A 605 22.61 33.65 -27.65
C ASN A 605 22.41 32.92 -26.31
N ALA A 606 22.47 31.58 -26.28
CA ALA A 606 22.34 30.79 -25.06
C ALA A 606 23.70 30.36 -24.47
N ARG A 607 24.78 30.40 -25.25
CA ARG A 607 26.10 29.92 -24.82
C ARG A 607 26.61 30.72 -23.63
N GLY A 608 26.86 30.02 -22.52
CA GLY A 608 27.30 30.64 -21.26
C GLY A 608 26.28 31.54 -20.57
N VAL A 609 25.04 31.59 -21.05
CA VAL A 609 23.99 32.40 -20.44
C VAL A 609 23.32 31.61 -19.32
N ARG A 610 23.33 32.17 -18.11
CA ARG A 610 22.75 31.53 -16.92
C ARG A 610 21.23 31.37 -16.97
N ASN A 611 20.52 32.32 -17.59
CA ASN A 611 19.06 32.31 -17.66
C ASN A 611 18.62 32.66 -19.08
N PHE A 612 18.79 31.72 -20.02
CA PHE A 612 18.38 31.93 -21.40
C PHE A 612 16.85 31.99 -21.49
N ASN A 613 16.33 33.04 -22.13
CA ASN A 613 14.90 33.18 -22.39
C ASN A 613 14.49 32.29 -23.57
N PHE A 614 13.94 31.11 -23.28
CA PHE A 614 13.51 30.14 -24.30
C PHE A 614 12.48 30.69 -25.29
N GLN A 615 11.68 31.67 -24.86
CA GLN A 615 10.64 32.29 -25.70
C GLN A 615 11.23 33.03 -26.91
N THR A 616 12.53 33.36 -26.89
CA THR A 616 13.22 33.94 -28.05
C THR A 616 13.29 33.00 -29.25
N LEU A 617 13.08 31.70 -29.06
CA LEU A 617 13.09 30.70 -30.13
C LEU A 617 11.72 30.54 -30.83
N LYS A 618 10.67 31.25 -30.38
CA LYS A 618 9.29 31.05 -30.85
C LYS A 618 9.12 31.16 -32.38
N ASP A 619 9.87 32.06 -33.01
CA ASP A 619 9.78 32.35 -34.45
C ASP A 619 10.88 31.64 -35.26
N THR A 620 11.79 30.91 -34.60
CA THR A 620 12.84 30.13 -35.26
C THR A 620 12.20 28.97 -36.01
N GLN A 621 12.47 28.87 -37.31
CA GLN A 621 12.02 27.75 -38.12
C GLN A 621 12.75 26.47 -37.73
N LEU A 622 12.06 25.34 -37.76
CA LEU A 622 12.68 24.05 -37.45
C LEU A 622 13.90 23.76 -38.35
N SER A 623 13.81 24.11 -39.64
CA SER A 623 14.92 23.99 -40.60
C SER A 623 16.18 24.77 -40.22
N GLN A 624 16.03 25.92 -39.53
CA GLN A 624 17.17 26.72 -39.05
C GLN A 624 17.88 26.05 -37.87
N ILE A 625 17.16 25.26 -37.09
CA ILE A 625 17.69 24.48 -35.97
C ILE A 625 18.37 23.22 -36.50
N THR A 626 17.64 22.42 -37.29
CA THR A 626 18.07 21.10 -37.76
C THR A 626 19.17 21.20 -38.81
N GLN A 627 19.13 22.23 -39.66
CA GLN A 627 20.09 22.45 -40.75
C GLN A 627 20.24 21.19 -41.62
N GLY A 628 19.13 20.48 -41.86
CA GLY A 628 19.08 19.26 -42.67
C GLY A 628 19.65 18.00 -42.00
N SER A 629 19.97 18.04 -40.70
CA SER A 629 20.48 16.90 -39.93
C SER A 629 19.78 16.81 -38.56
N ASN A 630 19.92 15.67 -37.89
CA ASN A 630 19.36 15.51 -36.55
C ASN A 630 20.08 16.42 -35.55
N LYS A 631 19.31 16.96 -34.60
CA LYS A 631 19.81 17.77 -33.50
C LYS A 631 19.28 17.30 -32.15
N VAL A 632 20.11 17.43 -31.13
CA VAL A 632 19.78 17.21 -29.73
C VAL A 632 19.91 18.52 -28.99
N LEU A 633 18.85 18.96 -28.35
CA LEU A 633 18.83 20.15 -27.50
C LEU A 633 18.72 19.69 -26.05
N PHE A 634 19.77 19.92 -25.29
CA PHE A 634 19.75 19.76 -23.83
C PHE A 634 19.25 21.06 -23.19
N ILE A 635 18.18 20.97 -22.41
CA ILE A 635 17.72 22.06 -21.55
C ILE A 635 17.89 21.65 -20.09
N ASN A 636 18.32 22.58 -19.26
CA ASN A 636 18.57 22.33 -17.84
C ASN A 636 18.41 23.64 -17.06
N PRO A 637 17.45 23.78 -16.14
CA PRO A 637 17.29 24.99 -15.33
C PRO A 637 18.19 25.01 -14.08
N ASP A 638 18.72 23.86 -13.66
CA ASP A 638 19.35 23.69 -12.35
C ASP A 638 20.82 24.09 -12.33
N ILE A 639 21.55 23.90 -13.44
CA ILE A 639 23.00 24.17 -13.54
C ILE A 639 23.41 24.87 -14.84
N VAL A 640 24.48 25.67 -14.77
CA VAL A 640 25.06 26.35 -15.94
C VAL A 640 26.15 25.46 -16.55
N LEU A 641 25.85 24.88 -17.71
CA LEU A 641 26.79 24.07 -18.48
C LEU A 641 27.04 24.73 -19.85
N PRO A 642 28.01 25.67 -19.94
CA PRO A 642 28.10 26.63 -21.04
C PRO A 642 28.35 26.03 -22.42
N GLU A 643 28.85 24.78 -22.48
CA GLU A 643 29.35 24.14 -23.70
C GLU A 643 28.32 23.26 -24.41
N LEU A 644 27.36 22.66 -23.70
CA LEU A 644 26.47 21.61 -24.24
C LEU A 644 25.01 21.70 -23.82
N SER A 645 24.67 22.55 -22.84
CA SER A 645 23.29 22.70 -22.35
C SER A 645 22.83 24.14 -22.44
N VAL A 646 21.56 24.31 -22.77
CA VAL A 646 20.88 25.61 -22.65
C VAL A 646 20.36 25.73 -21.23
N ASN A 647 20.86 26.70 -20.46
CA ASN A 647 20.32 26.95 -19.13
C ASN A 647 19.01 27.73 -19.22
N THR A 648 17.89 27.03 -19.08
CA THR A 648 16.56 27.58 -19.24
C THR A 648 15.49 26.69 -18.59
N PRO A 649 14.39 27.27 -18.08
CA PRO A 649 13.20 26.50 -17.69
C PRO A 649 12.42 25.97 -18.89
N GLY A 650 12.79 26.33 -20.13
CA GLY A 650 12.18 25.77 -21.34
C GLY A 650 10.77 26.30 -21.60
N TRP A 651 9.82 25.37 -21.68
CA TRP A 651 8.43 25.65 -22.05
C TRP A 651 7.68 26.35 -20.91
N THR A 652 6.75 27.25 -21.26
CA THR A 652 5.88 27.87 -20.26
C THR A 652 4.63 27.01 -20.07
N SER A 653 4.34 26.58 -18.85
CA SER A 653 3.10 25.85 -18.57
C SER A 653 1.87 26.71 -18.88
N VAL A 654 0.84 26.12 -19.49
CA VAL A 654 -0.42 26.83 -19.72
C VAL A 654 -1.06 27.23 -18.38
N PRO A 655 -1.33 28.52 -18.11
CA PRO A 655 -1.86 28.97 -16.83
C PRO A 655 -3.32 28.52 -16.63
N SER A 656 -3.66 28.17 -15.39
CA SER A 656 -4.99 27.67 -15.00
C SER A 656 -6.11 28.73 -15.15
N SER A 657 -5.77 30.02 -15.13
CA SER A 657 -6.67 31.16 -15.36
C SER A 657 -6.01 32.21 -16.27
N GLY A 658 -6.81 33.13 -16.82
CA GLY A 658 -6.32 34.19 -17.71
C GLY A 658 -6.08 33.77 -19.17
N ILE A 659 -5.72 34.77 -19.97
CA ILE A 659 -5.39 34.67 -21.41
C ILE A 659 -3.87 34.50 -21.52
N MET A 660 -3.42 33.63 -22.44
CA MET A 660 -1.99 33.51 -22.74
C MET A 660 -1.55 34.62 -23.71
N PRO A 661 -0.39 35.26 -23.50
CA PRO A 661 0.21 36.11 -24.53
C PRO A 661 0.28 35.38 -25.88
N ARG A 662 -0.09 36.07 -26.97
CA ARG A 662 -0.09 35.46 -28.30
C ARG A 662 1.33 35.08 -28.72
N GLY A 663 1.51 33.84 -29.19
CA GLY A 663 2.71 33.39 -29.88
C GLY A 663 3.84 32.84 -29.01
N GLY A 664 3.63 32.59 -27.71
CA GLY A 664 4.63 31.94 -26.85
C GLY A 664 4.83 30.44 -27.14
N LEU A 665 5.87 29.88 -26.52
CA LEU A 665 6.16 28.45 -26.45
C LEU A 665 5.57 27.89 -25.16
N TYR A 666 4.46 27.16 -25.30
CA TYR A 666 3.66 26.65 -24.20
C TYR A 666 3.60 25.12 -24.15
N GLU A 667 3.54 24.61 -22.93
CA GLU A 667 3.34 23.20 -22.62
C GLU A 667 1.94 22.93 -22.04
N LEU A 668 1.28 21.93 -22.59
CA LEU A 668 0.14 21.25 -21.98
C LEU A 668 0.61 19.88 -21.48
N SER A 669 0.56 19.65 -20.17
CA SER A 669 0.72 18.30 -19.61
C SER A 669 -0.64 17.63 -19.43
N THR A 670 -0.78 16.39 -19.92
CA THR A 670 -1.92 15.52 -19.63
C THR A 670 -1.63 14.56 -18.47
N ALA A 671 -0.41 14.59 -17.92
CA ALA A 671 -0.06 13.84 -16.72
C ALA A 671 -0.97 14.27 -15.55
N ALA A 672 -1.53 13.30 -14.85
CA ALA A 672 -2.52 13.55 -13.81
C ALA A 672 -1.97 13.15 -12.45
N ALA A 673 -2.01 14.08 -11.50
CA ALA A 673 -1.66 13.79 -10.11
C ALA A 673 -2.61 12.73 -9.53
N LEU A 674 -2.02 11.75 -8.84
CA LEU A 674 -2.75 10.70 -8.14
C LEU A 674 -3.26 11.22 -6.80
N LYS A 675 -4.49 10.86 -6.44
CA LYS A 675 -5.06 11.19 -5.12
C LYS A 675 -4.71 10.09 -4.11
N PRO A 676 -4.53 10.41 -2.82
CA PRO A 676 -4.26 9.41 -1.78
C PRO A 676 -5.29 8.26 -1.75
N GLY A 677 -6.58 8.56 -1.91
CA GLY A 677 -7.63 7.53 -1.98
C GLY A 677 -7.51 6.60 -3.19
N GLU A 678 -6.98 7.08 -4.32
CA GLU A 678 -6.75 6.24 -5.51
C GLU A 678 -5.59 5.28 -5.28
N ILE A 679 -4.51 5.78 -4.67
CA ILE A 679 -3.33 4.98 -4.30
C ILE A 679 -3.74 3.88 -3.31
N LEU A 680 -4.45 4.25 -2.25
CA LEU A 680 -4.93 3.31 -1.25
C LEU A 680 -5.82 2.23 -1.88
N ASN A 681 -6.78 2.62 -2.72
CA ASN A 681 -7.66 1.67 -3.37
C ASN A 681 -6.90 0.71 -4.29
N ASN A 682 -5.84 1.18 -4.98
CA ASN A 682 -4.99 0.32 -5.79
C ASN A 682 -4.29 -0.74 -4.93
N VAL A 683 -3.66 -0.34 -3.82
CA VAL A 683 -3.01 -1.26 -2.89
C VAL A 683 -3.99 -2.27 -2.30
N LEU A 684 -5.17 -1.81 -1.86
CA LEU A 684 -6.19 -2.69 -1.31
C LEU A 684 -6.77 -3.66 -2.35
N ASN A 685 -6.85 -3.27 -3.63
CA ASN A 685 -7.17 -4.18 -4.73
C ASN A 685 -6.11 -5.29 -4.89
N GLY A 686 -4.83 -4.95 -4.76
CA GLY A 686 -3.74 -5.93 -4.71
C GLY A 686 -3.92 -6.94 -3.58
N LEU A 687 -4.11 -6.45 -2.36
CA LEU A 687 -4.22 -7.26 -1.15
C LEU A 687 -5.48 -8.16 -1.13
N CYS A 688 -6.59 -7.74 -1.75
CA CYS A 688 -7.81 -8.55 -1.87
C CYS A 688 -7.84 -9.47 -3.11
N GLY A 689 -6.72 -9.61 -3.82
CA GLY A 689 -6.59 -10.52 -4.96
C GLY A 689 -7.24 -10.04 -6.26
N ARG A 690 -7.57 -8.74 -6.37
CA ARG A 690 -7.97 -8.10 -7.65
C ARG A 690 -6.77 -7.66 -8.48
N GLY A 691 -5.60 -7.58 -7.86
CA GLY A 691 -4.36 -7.11 -8.48
C GLY A 691 -4.25 -5.58 -8.47
N GLU A 692 -3.01 -5.10 -8.48
CA GLU A 692 -2.69 -3.68 -8.61
C GLU A 692 -2.50 -3.30 -10.07
N GLN A 693 -2.82 -2.06 -10.42
CA GLN A 693 -2.66 -1.50 -11.75
C GLN A 693 -1.56 -0.43 -11.77
N ASP A 694 -0.97 -0.24 -12.94
CA ASP A 694 -0.07 0.89 -13.20
C ASP A 694 -0.91 2.17 -13.24
N MET A 695 -0.87 2.97 -12.18
CA MET A 695 -1.90 3.98 -11.93
C MET A 695 -1.88 5.14 -12.92
N LEU A 696 -0.68 5.60 -13.31
CA LEU A 696 -0.55 6.65 -14.31
C LEU A 696 -1.05 6.18 -15.69
N ARG A 697 -0.99 4.88 -15.97
CA ARG A 697 -1.62 4.29 -17.18
C ARG A 697 -3.13 4.45 -17.16
N VAL A 698 -3.75 4.15 -16.02
CA VAL A 698 -5.22 4.25 -15.86
C VAL A 698 -5.67 5.68 -16.10
N LYS A 699 -4.93 6.67 -15.57
CA LYS A 699 -5.17 8.09 -15.83
C LYS A 699 -4.95 8.48 -17.29
N ALA A 700 -3.86 8.00 -17.89
CA ALA A 700 -3.52 8.29 -19.27
C ALA A 700 -4.58 7.77 -20.25
N VAL A 701 -5.19 6.59 -20.03
CA VAL A 701 -6.27 6.07 -20.88
C VAL A 701 -7.41 7.09 -21.02
N GLU A 702 -7.85 7.69 -19.91
CA GLU A 702 -8.92 8.69 -19.94
C GLU A 702 -8.45 10.02 -20.57
N ALA A 703 -7.31 10.53 -20.11
CA ALA A 703 -6.80 11.84 -20.53
C ALA A 703 -6.42 11.85 -22.01
N ASN A 704 -5.66 10.85 -22.46
CA ASN A 704 -5.18 10.73 -23.84
C ASN A 704 -6.31 10.35 -24.81
N GLY A 705 -7.35 9.64 -24.33
CA GLY A 705 -8.51 9.31 -25.15
C GLY A 705 -9.25 10.53 -25.71
N LYS A 706 -9.18 11.68 -25.02
CA LYS A 706 -9.82 12.96 -25.40
C LYS A 706 -8.83 14.02 -25.89
N LEU A 707 -7.57 13.65 -26.11
CA LEU A 707 -6.45 14.57 -26.32
C LEU A 707 -6.71 15.67 -27.36
N LYS A 708 -7.08 15.29 -28.58
CA LYS A 708 -7.32 16.24 -29.69
C LYS A 708 -8.42 17.26 -29.35
N GLN A 709 -9.49 16.80 -28.70
CA GLN A 709 -10.59 17.68 -28.28
C GLN A 709 -10.11 18.65 -27.20
N THR A 710 -9.36 18.16 -26.21
CA THR A 710 -8.80 18.97 -25.12
C THR A 710 -7.86 20.05 -25.66
N VAL A 711 -6.92 19.68 -26.54
CA VAL A 711 -5.97 20.63 -27.16
C VAL A 711 -6.74 21.72 -27.91
N ARG A 712 -7.64 21.36 -28.82
CA ARG A 712 -8.41 22.34 -29.61
C ARG A 712 -9.27 23.25 -28.74
N ALA A 713 -9.96 22.70 -27.74
CA ALA A 713 -10.78 23.49 -26.82
C ALA A 713 -9.93 24.49 -26.02
N LEU A 714 -8.76 24.06 -25.54
CA LEU A 714 -7.83 24.91 -24.81
C LEU A 714 -7.29 26.04 -25.69
N GLU A 715 -6.89 25.75 -26.92
CA GLU A 715 -6.40 26.76 -27.86
C GLU A 715 -7.46 27.81 -28.18
N VAL A 716 -8.71 27.39 -28.40
CA VAL A 716 -9.85 28.30 -28.60
C VAL A 716 -10.07 29.16 -27.35
N GLN A 717 -10.05 28.55 -26.17
CA GLN A 717 -10.27 29.25 -24.91
C GLN A 717 -9.15 30.27 -24.61
N LYS A 718 -7.90 29.91 -24.90
CA LYS A 718 -6.71 30.69 -24.54
C LYS A 718 -6.27 31.64 -25.65
N GLY A 719 -6.78 31.47 -26.88
CA GLY A 719 -6.47 32.30 -28.03
C GLY A 719 -5.05 32.13 -28.59
N THR A 720 -4.36 31.05 -28.24
CA THR A 720 -3.01 30.72 -28.73
C THR A 720 -2.82 29.20 -28.78
N LYS A 721 -1.93 28.77 -29.66
CA LYS A 721 -1.52 27.38 -29.85
C LYS A 721 -0.66 26.89 -28.68
N VAL A 722 -0.79 25.62 -28.32
CA VAL A 722 0.15 24.89 -27.47
C VAL A 722 1.09 24.08 -28.34
N GLN A 723 2.37 24.01 -27.96
CA GLN A 723 3.39 23.39 -28.79
C GLN A 723 3.81 22.05 -28.22
N LEU A 724 4.25 22.03 -26.96
CA LEU A 724 4.60 20.81 -26.28
C LEU A 724 3.35 20.20 -25.64
N ILE A 725 3.12 18.91 -25.89
CA ILE A 725 2.08 18.14 -25.22
C ILE A 725 2.77 16.98 -24.51
N SER A 726 2.89 17.09 -23.19
CA SER A 726 3.58 16.12 -22.35
C SER A 726 2.61 15.06 -21.84
N LEU A 727 2.96 13.79 -22.05
CA LEU A 727 2.08 12.64 -21.84
C LEU A 727 2.65 11.67 -20.79
N ASP A 728 1.77 11.15 -19.93
CA ASP A 728 1.97 9.82 -19.36
C ASP A 728 1.49 8.78 -20.40
N TRP A 729 2.22 7.67 -20.53
CA TRP A 729 1.91 6.56 -21.42
C TRP A 729 1.58 6.99 -22.87
N TRP A 730 2.61 7.48 -23.56
CA TRP A 730 2.52 8.01 -24.94
C TRP A 730 1.86 7.07 -25.96
N ASP A 731 1.94 5.77 -25.73
CA ASP A 731 1.44 4.68 -26.59
C ASP A 731 -0.07 4.45 -26.42
N VAL A 732 -0.67 4.99 -25.35
CA VAL A 732 -2.10 4.84 -25.05
C VAL A 732 -2.89 5.98 -25.68
N GLY A 733 -3.57 5.70 -26.80
CA GLY A 733 -4.45 6.65 -27.50
C GLY A 733 -5.84 6.10 -27.80
N SER A 734 -6.60 6.80 -28.65
CA SER A 734 -7.96 6.41 -29.07
C SER A 734 -8.04 6.16 -30.58
N GLY A 735 -9.00 5.34 -31.01
CA GLY A 735 -9.27 5.10 -32.43
C GLY A 735 -8.17 4.31 -33.16
N GLY A 736 -7.39 3.49 -32.45
CA GLY A 736 -6.34 2.65 -33.03
C GLY A 736 -4.99 3.34 -33.26
N ALA A 737 -4.87 4.63 -32.93
CA ALA A 737 -3.62 5.39 -32.97
C ALA A 737 -3.06 5.60 -31.55
N THR A 738 -1.74 5.77 -31.44
CA THR A 738 -1.10 6.18 -30.17
C THR A 738 -1.39 7.66 -29.87
N ALA A 739 -1.21 8.09 -28.61
CA ALA A 739 -1.38 9.50 -28.26
C ALA A 739 -0.32 10.37 -28.94
N ALA A 740 0.93 9.89 -29.04
CA ALA A 740 1.98 10.57 -29.79
C ALA A 740 1.62 10.74 -31.28
N GLU A 741 1.12 9.69 -31.94
CA GLU A 741 0.67 9.76 -33.33
C GLU A 741 -0.47 10.77 -33.52
N ALA A 742 -1.42 10.81 -32.58
CA ALA A 742 -2.50 11.77 -32.58
C ALA A 742 -2.00 13.22 -32.54
N ILE A 743 -0.93 13.51 -31.78
CA ILE A 743 -0.29 14.83 -31.72
C ILE A 743 0.46 15.13 -33.02
N VAL A 744 1.28 14.20 -33.51
CA VAL A 744 2.05 14.36 -34.75
C VAL A 744 1.11 14.70 -35.91
N GLY A 745 -0.04 14.02 -36.00
CA GLY A 745 -1.07 14.27 -37.01
C GLY A 745 -1.64 15.69 -37.02
N LEU A 746 -1.56 16.44 -35.91
CA LEU A 746 -2.00 17.84 -35.86
C LEU A 746 -1.13 18.80 -36.67
N ASN A 747 0.10 18.40 -37.04
CA ASN A 747 0.99 19.19 -37.90
C ASN A 747 0.65 19.07 -39.40
N PHE A 748 -0.23 18.14 -39.78
CA PHE A 748 -0.55 17.83 -41.18
C PHE A 748 -2.00 18.13 -41.56
N GLY A 749 -2.81 18.61 -40.61
CA GLY A 749 -4.26 18.83 -40.76
C GLY A 749 -4.69 20.28 -40.80
#